data_AF-A0A329ZJR5-F1
#
_entry.id   AF-A0A329ZJR5-F1
#
_cell.length_a   1.000
_cell.length_b   1.000
_cell.length_c   1.000
_cell.angle_alpha   90.00
_cell.angle_beta   90.00
_cell.angle_gamma   90.00
#
_symmetry.space_group_name_H-M   'P 1'
#
loop_
_entity.id
_entity.type
_entity.pdbx_description
1 polymer ?
#
loop_
_entity_poly.entity_id
_entity_poly.type
_entity_poly.pdbx_seq_one_letter_code
_entity_poly.pdbx_strand_id
1 'polypeptide(L)'
;MNENVRKKSADLGDSADFTDSVDSLRGLDTADSTNRQDSTNQLDSKQDSINCPDSTDSKTSHNSTDSHTDSKRDSTNSHTTHKNLAKTSAPDLLFLAILRRFYKENKFGVLFAFIIYLLGTFSLILANFNYIDDIDRSIFGTFGFNVWDRYTASLLSGILRLNADFLLNIFPYSLFISIFLLSFASIVLLNVVDWRLRKSKIAILASTGLGLSPYYLECLSYKFDSPFMALGVLASIFPFLFIRHKKIFFIISVFCILIMLTSYQSSSGIYLMLVLFLSFRSLIGGGQIGKAKNIFIYGFLSYFVAGLIFLLAIYTPIQTYANNEMLPLKYLFIGFYKHINQYINVIYGDFNATYLSLVVGLGVIFVAKSVWESKIVSPHFKNLDSKIPANLNPASSIAKRFSQKIPILFLSIIILFALFIASFGLYLLLVLPHYYPRSLIGFGAFVSILAIYSISFKTKILKICSIIIILGFTQYNLTFANAYGEVLNDHNAYQRFRFTLLFNDLGKFLDNSQLNDFKYFNIRISGNAGDSSSVALLKEHYPLMERLVPVVQNSWSWSYTALLQYGVYALEDRDCVVYENSARAANKIELLSNTYFHKIERFKIDREFKNGEMRNEKTCYVTTYKDLSLRPILFKENYLAITRKIRIIKALVVI
;
A
#
# COMPACT_ATOMS: atom_id res chain seq x y z
N MET A 1 35.82 8.90 14.61
CA MET A 1 35.18 7.85 15.44
C MET A 1 33.82 7.45 14.85
N ASN A 2 32.81 8.33 14.85
CA ASN A 2 31.45 8.00 14.37
C ASN A 2 31.36 7.56 12.88
N GLU A 3 32.23 8.04 11.98
CA GLU A 3 32.16 7.67 10.55
C GLU A 3 32.47 6.20 10.23
N ASN A 4 33.43 5.58 10.93
CA ASN A 4 33.83 4.19 10.64
C ASN A 4 32.75 3.18 11.07
N VAL A 5 31.88 3.55 12.01
CA VAL A 5 30.67 2.79 12.34
C VAL A 5 29.64 2.96 11.21
N ARG A 6 29.39 4.21 10.77
CA ARG A 6 28.44 4.54 9.68
C ARG A 6 28.75 3.84 8.35
N LYS A 7 30.04 3.66 8.00
CA LYS A 7 30.44 2.90 6.80
C LYS A 7 30.17 1.40 6.96
N LYS A 8 30.61 0.78 8.06
CA LYS A 8 30.38 -0.65 8.30
C LYS A 8 28.91 -1.05 8.43
N SER A 9 28.03 -0.15 8.87
CA SER A 9 26.58 -0.41 8.88
C SER A 9 25.95 -0.43 7.48
N ALA A 10 26.58 0.18 6.47
CA ALA A 10 26.09 0.10 5.09
C ALA A 10 26.45 -1.25 4.45
N ASP A 11 27.72 -1.67 4.55
CA ASP A 11 28.22 -2.92 3.96
C ASP A 11 27.49 -4.19 4.48
N LEU A 12 26.90 -4.12 5.68
CA LEU A 12 26.13 -5.20 6.30
C LEU A 12 24.68 -5.32 5.80
N GLY A 13 24.17 -4.36 5.03
CA GLY A 13 22.84 -4.43 4.41
C GLY A 13 22.80 -5.22 3.09
N ASP A 14 23.88 -5.15 2.31
CA ASP A 14 23.86 -5.46 0.86
C ASP A 14 24.54 -6.79 0.47
N SER A 15 24.72 -7.75 1.40
CA SER A 15 25.68 -8.87 1.19
C SER A 15 25.18 -10.32 1.35
N ALA A 16 23.86 -10.58 1.26
CA ALA A 16 23.31 -11.95 1.23
C ALA A 16 22.04 -12.15 0.36
N ASP A 17 22.16 -12.02 -0.97
CA ASP A 17 21.26 -12.65 -1.94
C ASP A 17 22.10 -13.48 -2.92
N PHE A 18 21.79 -14.76 -3.12
CA PHE A 18 22.65 -15.68 -3.88
C PHE A 18 22.16 -15.84 -5.33
N THR A 19 23.06 -15.59 -6.27
CA THR A 19 22.81 -15.74 -7.71
C THR A 19 22.70 -17.20 -8.12
N ASP A 20 21.76 -17.51 -9.01
CA ASP A 20 21.81 -18.72 -9.83
C ASP A 20 21.50 -18.36 -11.30
N SER A 21 22.28 -18.90 -12.22
CA SER A 21 22.27 -18.62 -13.68
C SER A 21 22.40 -17.14 -14.14
N VAL A 22 23.61 -16.71 -14.51
CA VAL A 22 24.03 -16.46 -15.92
C VAL A 22 25.55 -16.51 -15.96
N ASP A 23 26.10 -17.54 -16.60
CA ASP A 23 27.54 -17.65 -16.88
C ASP A 23 27.76 -17.55 -18.40
N SER A 24 28.09 -16.36 -18.91
CA SER A 24 28.75 -16.13 -20.21
C SER A 24 28.81 -14.64 -20.60
N LEU A 25 29.97 -14.01 -20.37
CA LEU A 25 30.75 -13.25 -21.37
C LEU A 25 31.97 -12.59 -20.68
N ARG A 26 33.17 -12.81 -21.23
CA ARG A 26 34.43 -12.19 -20.80
C ARG A 26 34.88 -11.12 -21.79
N GLY A 27 35.59 -10.12 -21.30
CA GLY A 27 36.29 -9.09 -22.09
C GLY A 27 35.46 -7.81 -22.26
N LEU A 28 36.04 -6.60 -22.22
CA LEU A 28 37.45 -6.24 -22.39
C LEU A 28 37.86 -4.99 -21.57
N ASP A 29 39.17 -4.92 -21.35
CA ASP A 29 40.03 -3.72 -21.21
C ASP A 29 39.96 -2.76 -20.01
N THR A 30 41.15 -2.20 -19.78
CA THR A 30 41.66 -1.53 -18.58
C THR A 30 41.99 -0.06 -18.82
N ALA A 31 42.21 0.70 -17.74
CA ALA A 31 42.82 2.04 -17.71
C ALA A 31 41.92 3.18 -18.26
N ASP A 32 42.18 4.46 -17.95
CA ASP A 32 43.36 5.04 -17.27
C ASP A 32 42.98 6.12 -16.24
N SER A 33 43.96 6.50 -15.43
CA SER A 33 43.96 7.56 -14.43
C SER A 33 44.15 8.96 -15.02
N THR A 34 43.73 10.00 -14.29
CA THR A 34 44.56 11.21 -14.03
C THR A 34 43.88 12.19 -13.07
N ASN A 35 44.69 13.02 -12.40
CA ASN A 35 44.25 14.06 -11.46
C ASN A 35 43.74 15.34 -12.15
N ARG A 36 42.90 16.11 -11.45
CA ARG A 36 43.23 17.52 -11.15
C ARG A 36 42.48 18.11 -9.96
N GLN A 37 43.02 19.21 -9.44
CA GLN A 37 42.68 19.86 -8.17
C GLN A 37 41.83 21.13 -8.35
N ASP A 38 41.32 21.64 -7.22
CA ASP A 38 40.96 23.04 -6.91
C ASP A 38 39.81 23.67 -7.73
N SER A 39 38.89 24.44 -7.15
CA SER A 39 39.17 25.53 -6.20
C SER A 39 37.90 26.09 -5.51
N THR A 40 38.14 26.81 -4.40
CA THR A 40 37.30 27.88 -3.80
C THR A 40 35.81 27.64 -3.51
N ASN A 41 35.51 27.45 -2.22
CA ASN A 41 34.30 28.02 -1.61
C ASN A 41 34.53 29.52 -1.32
N GLN A 42 33.49 30.34 -1.46
CA GLN A 42 33.33 31.57 -0.68
C GLN A 42 31.97 31.57 0.01
N LEU A 43 31.94 32.13 1.22
CA LEU A 43 30.71 32.28 1.99
C LEU A 43 29.98 33.54 1.52
N ASP A 44 28.65 33.53 1.63
CA ASP A 44 27.94 34.76 1.95
C ASP A 44 26.86 34.45 3.00
N SER A 45 26.68 35.36 3.95
CA SER A 45 25.89 35.13 5.16
C SER A 45 24.89 36.25 5.37
N LYS A 46 23.65 35.89 5.73
CA LYS A 46 22.65 36.83 6.25
C LYS A 46 21.74 36.13 7.24
N GLN A 47 21.73 36.65 8.46
CA GLN A 47 20.76 36.28 9.49
C GLN A 47 19.56 37.22 9.40
N ASP A 48 18.36 36.66 9.49
CA ASP A 48 17.18 37.44 9.88
C ASP A 48 17.31 37.88 11.34
N SER A 49 16.71 39.02 11.68
CA SER A 49 16.50 39.42 13.08
C SER A 49 15.06 39.92 13.27
N ILE A 50 14.52 39.61 14.44
CA ILE A 50 13.11 39.75 14.81
C ILE A 50 12.87 41.13 15.44
N ASN A 51 11.68 41.72 15.25
CA ASN A 51 10.92 42.37 16.33
C ASN A 51 9.48 42.77 15.94
N CYS A 52 8.56 42.57 16.89
CA CYS A 52 7.34 43.37 17.06
C CYS A 52 7.58 44.32 18.27
N PRO A 53 6.71 45.32 18.53
CA PRO A 53 5.62 45.05 19.50
C PRO A 53 4.30 45.86 19.35
N ASP A 54 3.26 45.30 19.98
CA ASP A 54 2.16 45.91 20.78
C ASP A 54 1.27 47.11 20.36
N SER A 55 -0.04 46.88 20.53
CA SER A 55 -1.11 47.83 20.99
C SER A 55 -1.55 48.95 20.02
N THR A 56 -2.76 49.55 20.07
CA THR A 56 -3.76 49.77 21.16
C THR A 56 -5.25 49.71 20.68
N ASP A 57 -6.17 49.88 21.65
CA ASP A 57 -7.62 50.18 21.63
C ASP A 57 -8.26 50.80 20.37
N SER A 58 -9.56 50.59 20.09
CA SER A 58 -10.66 51.07 20.96
C SER A 58 -12.07 50.64 20.51
N LYS A 59 -13.08 50.92 21.35
CA LYS A 59 -14.53 50.69 21.10
C LYS A 59 -15.25 51.99 20.73
N THR A 60 -16.26 51.93 19.87
CA THR A 60 -17.54 52.65 20.12
C THR A 60 -18.70 52.02 19.33
N SER A 61 -19.93 52.30 19.79
CA SER A 61 -21.21 51.80 19.25
C SER A 61 -22.23 52.94 19.22
N HIS A 62 -23.18 52.96 18.28
CA HIS A 62 -24.45 53.67 18.48
C HIS A 62 -25.60 53.09 17.62
N ASN A 63 -26.81 53.13 18.19
CA ASN A 63 -28.11 53.01 17.51
C ASN A 63 -28.51 54.43 16.96
N SER A 64 -29.61 54.72 16.24
CA SER A 64 -30.88 54.04 15.86
C SER A 64 -31.34 54.60 14.46
N THR A 65 -32.58 54.61 13.92
CA THR A 65 -33.97 54.15 14.24
C THR A 65 -34.78 54.05 12.90
N ASP A 66 -36.02 53.54 12.94
CA ASP A 66 -37.30 53.98 12.29
C ASP A 66 -37.36 54.69 10.90
N SER A 67 -38.41 54.58 10.06
CA SER A 67 -39.61 53.68 9.98
C SER A 67 -40.40 53.93 8.66
N HIS A 68 -41.34 53.03 8.29
CA HIS A 68 -42.43 53.19 7.26
C HIS A 68 -42.00 53.43 5.77
N THR A 69 -42.75 53.13 4.69
CA THR A 69 -44.04 52.42 4.44
C THR A 69 -44.14 51.86 3.00
N ASP A 70 -45.02 50.85 2.80
CA ASP A 70 -45.84 50.54 1.61
C ASP A 70 -45.30 50.31 0.17
N SER A 71 -45.26 49.00 -0.16
CA SER A 71 -46.10 48.36 -1.20
C SER A 71 -45.59 48.11 -2.63
N LYS A 72 -46.20 47.07 -3.25
CA LYS A 72 -46.23 46.63 -4.66
C LYS A 72 -44.94 45.98 -5.23
N ARG A 73 -45.16 44.77 -5.77
CA ARG A 73 -44.50 44.07 -6.92
C ARG A 73 -42.96 44.22 -7.06
N ASP A 74 -42.20 43.14 -7.15
CA ASP A 74 -42.40 42.14 -8.20
C ASP A 74 -41.91 40.72 -7.89
N SER A 75 -42.46 39.76 -8.63
CA SER A 75 -41.97 38.37 -8.65
C SER A 75 -40.88 38.17 -9.71
N THR A 76 -39.60 38.19 -9.33
CA THR A 76 -38.50 37.38 -9.95
C THR A 76 -37.12 37.72 -9.35
N ASN A 77 -36.40 36.72 -8.81
CA ASN A 77 -34.97 36.44 -9.06
C ASN A 77 -34.35 35.48 -8.01
N SER A 78 -34.40 34.17 -8.27
CA SER A 78 -33.63 33.14 -7.54
C SER A 78 -32.55 32.48 -8.42
N HIS A 79 -32.08 33.18 -9.46
CA HIS A 79 -31.21 32.62 -10.51
C HIS A 79 -29.92 33.40 -10.82
N THR A 80 -29.65 34.51 -10.14
CA THR A 80 -28.48 35.37 -10.40
C THR A 80 -27.22 35.01 -9.61
N THR A 81 -27.33 34.34 -8.46
CA THR A 81 -26.18 33.96 -7.60
C THR A 81 -25.25 32.87 -8.17
N HIS A 82 -25.59 32.27 -9.31
CA HIS A 82 -24.76 31.22 -9.94
C HIS A 82 -23.81 31.70 -11.06
N LYS A 83 -23.84 32.98 -11.48
CA LYS A 83 -22.97 33.47 -12.58
C LYS A 83 -21.70 34.22 -12.15
N ASN A 84 -21.68 34.87 -10.99
CA ASN A 84 -20.64 35.87 -10.68
C ASN A 84 -19.31 35.32 -10.13
N LEU A 85 -19.16 34.00 -9.98
CA LEU A 85 -17.89 33.34 -9.58
C LEU A 85 -17.02 32.91 -10.78
N ALA A 86 -17.40 33.29 -12.00
CA ALA A 86 -16.67 32.95 -13.23
C ALA A 86 -15.54 33.94 -13.61
N LYS A 87 -15.27 34.97 -12.79
CA LYS A 87 -14.44 36.13 -13.18
C LYS A 87 -13.40 36.58 -12.15
N THR A 88 -12.77 35.64 -11.45
CA THR A 88 -11.57 35.87 -10.61
C THR A 88 -10.42 35.01 -11.11
N SER A 89 -9.50 35.60 -11.87
CA SER A 89 -8.48 34.90 -12.68
C SER A 89 -7.11 34.82 -12.00
N ALA A 90 -7.07 34.31 -10.76
CA ALA A 90 -5.83 33.85 -10.11
C ALA A 90 -5.97 32.35 -9.79
N PRO A 91 -5.00 31.49 -10.15
CA PRO A 91 -5.11 30.04 -9.93
C PRO A 91 -5.18 29.71 -8.43
N ASP A 92 -4.49 30.47 -7.59
CA ASP A 92 -4.32 30.23 -6.16
C ASP A 92 -5.63 30.53 -5.39
N LEU A 93 -6.34 31.59 -5.76
CA LEU A 93 -7.70 31.86 -5.25
C LEU A 93 -8.64 30.70 -5.55
N LEU A 94 -8.57 30.12 -6.76
CA LEU A 94 -9.42 29.00 -7.15
C LEU A 94 -9.03 27.70 -6.42
N PHE A 95 -7.73 27.47 -6.21
CA PHE A 95 -7.24 26.36 -5.38
C PHE A 95 -7.77 26.45 -3.95
N LEU A 96 -7.56 27.59 -3.28
CA LEU A 96 -8.02 27.85 -1.91
C LEU A 96 -9.55 27.81 -1.80
N ALA A 97 -10.28 28.32 -2.79
CA ALA A 97 -11.75 28.27 -2.82
C ALA A 97 -12.29 26.83 -2.90
N ILE A 98 -11.66 25.96 -3.70
CA ILE A 98 -12.03 24.54 -3.80
C ILE A 98 -11.75 23.82 -2.47
N LEU A 99 -10.59 24.06 -1.84
CA LEU A 99 -10.26 23.46 -0.54
C LEU A 99 -11.16 23.95 0.60
N ARG A 100 -11.38 25.27 0.74
CA ARG A 100 -12.26 25.85 1.76
C ARG A 100 -13.70 25.33 1.61
N ARG A 101 -14.16 25.13 0.37
CA ARG A 101 -15.43 24.48 0.07
C ARG A 101 -15.44 23.00 0.46
N PHE A 102 -14.41 22.23 0.08
CA PHE A 102 -14.30 20.82 0.43
C PHE A 102 -14.36 20.62 1.95
N TYR A 103 -13.56 21.36 2.71
CA TYR A 103 -13.56 21.31 4.17
C TYR A 103 -14.94 21.61 4.77
N LYS A 104 -15.58 22.72 4.36
CA LYS A 104 -16.90 23.14 4.87
C LYS A 104 -17.99 22.09 4.59
N GLU A 105 -17.95 21.43 3.43
CA GLU A 105 -18.95 20.43 3.06
C GLU A 105 -18.69 19.03 3.64
N ASN A 106 -17.43 18.68 3.98
CA ASN A 106 -17.02 17.29 4.23
C ASN A 106 -16.37 16.99 5.60
N LYS A 107 -16.08 17.99 6.46
CA LYS A 107 -15.34 17.75 7.73
C LYS A 107 -15.90 16.62 8.61
N PHE A 108 -17.23 16.48 8.70
CA PHE A 108 -17.87 15.40 9.46
C PHE A 108 -17.76 14.02 8.77
N GLY A 109 -17.64 13.99 7.44
CA GLY A 109 -17.38 12.77 6.69
C GLY A 109 -15.97 12.26 6.91
N VAL A 110 -14.97 13.17 6.96
CA VAL A 110 -13.58 12.82 7.28
C VAL A 110 -13.47 12.29 8.72
N LEU A 111 -14.11 12.95 9.69
CA LEU A 111 -14.16 12.44 11.07
C LEU A 111 -14.85 11.07 11.18
N PHE A 112 -15.94 10.84 10.44
CA PHE A 112 -16.61 9.54 10.46
C PHE A 112 -15.75 8.44 9.81
N ALA A 113 -15.07 8.73 8.70
CA ALA A 113 -14.08 7.81 8.13
C ALA A 113 -12.93 7.52 9.11
N PHE A 114 -12.42 8.52 9.82
CA PHE A 114 -11.35 8.36 10.82
C PHE A 114 -11.74 7.42 11.96
N ILE A 115 -12.98 7.55 12.48
CA ILE A 115 -13.51 6.63 13.50
C ILE A 115 -13.61 5.20 12.97
N ILE A 116 -14.04 5.00 11.72
CA ILE A 116 -14.12 3.67 11.11
C ILE A 116 -12.73 3.06 10.85
N TYR A 117 -11.75 3.87 10.43
CA TYR A 117 -10.36 3.42 10.34
C TYR A 117 -9.79 3.04 11.70
N LEU A 118 -9.98 3.89 12.73
CA LEU A 118 -9.53 3.62 14.10
C LEU A 118 -10.12 2.32 14.67
N LEU A 119 -11.40 2.04 14.38
CA LEU A 119 -12.07 0.77 14.74
C LEU A 119 -11.59 -0.44 13.91
N GLY A 120 -11.05 -0.22 12.71
CA GLY A 120 -10.44 -1.28 11.89
C GLY A 120 -8.99 -1.57 12.27
N THR A 121 -8.25 -0.57 12.73
CA THR A 121 -6.82 -0.68 13.11
C THR A 121 -6.60 -0.79 14.62
N PHE A 122 -7.65 -1.02 15.43
CA PHE A 122 -7.51 -1.00 16.89
C PHE A 122 -6.61 -2.15 17.39
N SER A 123 -6.83 -3.38 16.91
CA SER A 123 -5.93 -4.50 17.23
C SER A 123 -4.49 -4.31 16.72
N LEU A 124 -4.26 -3.53 15.65
CA LEU A 124 -2.90 -3.19 15.20
C LEU A 124 -2.18 -2.26 16.19
N ILE A 125 -2.90 -1.34 16.85
CA ILE A 125 -2.35 -0.51 17.93
C ILE A 125 -1.96 -1.38 19.13
N LEU A 126 -2.82 -2.35 19.50
CA LEU A 126 -2.56 -3.26 20.61
C LEU A 126 -1.38 -4.21 20.34
N ALA A 127 -1.28 -4.76 19.13
CA ALA A 127 -0.24 -5.72 18.74
C ALA A 127 1.18 -5.16 18.85
N ASN A 128 1.34 -3.84 18.60
CA ASN A 128 2.61 -3.11 18.67
C ASN A 128 3.79 -3.86 17.99
N PHE A 129 3.51 -4.58 16.89
CA PHE A 129 4.48 -5.42 16.19
C PHE A 129 5.46 -4.57 15.37
N ASN A 130 6.77 -4.85 15.43
CA ASN A 130 7.74 -4.20 14.54
C ASN A 130 7.75 -4.95 13.21
N TYR A 131 7.16 -4.35 12.17
CA TYR A 131 6.93 -5.03 10.90
C TYR A 131 8.16 -4.93 9.98
N ILE A 132 8.89 -6.05 9.84
CA ILE A 132 9.99 -6.27 8.89
C ILE A 132 11.05 -5.15 8.97
N ASP A 133 11.06 -4.20 8.03
CA ASP A 133 11.94 -3.02 7.97
C ASP A 133 11.96 -2.23 9.31
N ASP A 134 10.86 -2.22 10.06
CA ASP A 134 10.75 -1.59 11.39
C ASP A 134 11.71 -2.19 12.43
N ILE A 135 12.14 -3.45 12.29
CA ILE A 135 13.04 -4.14 13.24
C ILE A 135 14.39 -3.40 13.27
N ASP A 136 14.99 -3.20 12.11
CA ASP A 136 16.24 -2.46 11.92
C ASP A 136 16.10 -0.98 12.32
N ARG A 137 15.05 -0.32 11.82
CA ARG A 137 14.74 1.07 12.17
C ARG A 137 14.54 1.26 13.69
N SER A 138 14.06 0.26 14.42
CA SER A 138 13.89 0.34 15.87
C SER A 138 15.19 0.19 16.69
N ILE A 139 16.26 -0.35 16.09
CA ILE A 139 17.57 -0.55 16.73
C ILE A 139 18.52 0.59 16.37
N PHE A 140 18.66 0.86 15.07
CA PHE A 140 19.66 1.76 14.50
C PHE A 140 19.07 3.11 14.07
N GLY A 141 17.75 3.25 14.03
CA GLY A 141 17.07 4.47 13.56
C GLY A 141 17.37 4.81 12.10
N THR A 142 17.66 3.80 11.27
CA THR A 142 18.17 3.90 9.90
C THR A 142 17.35 4.79 8.98
N PHE A 143 18.02 5.79 8.42
CA PHE A 143 17.45 6.77 7.49
C PHE A 143 17.81 6.41 6.05
N GLY A 144 16.95 5.65 5.37
CA GLY A 144 17.24 5.03 4.06
C GLY A 144 16.29 5.37 2.91
N PHE A 145 15.41 6.37 3.05
CA PHE A 145 14.38 6.65 2.04
C PHE A 145 14.93 7.08 0.67
N ASN A 146 16.07 7.77 0.64
CA ASN A 146 16.71 8.22 -0.60
C ASN A 146 17.20 7.07 -1.50
N VAL A 147 17.52 5.90 -0.93
CA VAL A 147 17.98 4.70 -1.65
C VAL A 147 16.90 4.11 -2.57
N TRP A 148 15.64 4.53 -2.38
CA TRP A 148 14.48 4.03 -3.10
C TRP A 148 13.75 5.15 -3.87
N ASP A 149 14.46 6.22 -4.22
CA ASP A 149 13.95 7.48 -4.79
C ASP A 149 12.84 8.17 -3.94
N ARG A 150 12.63 7.78 -2.67
CA ARG A 150 11.51 8.26 -1.83
C ARG A 150 11.80 9.62 -1.18
N TYR A 151 12.25 10.60 -1.97
CA TYR A 151 12.66 11.92 -1.51
C TYR A 151 11.58 12.69 -0.72
N THR A 152 10.28 12.50 -1.01
CA THR A 152 9.18 13.10 -0.23
C THR A 152 8.99 12.41 1.11
N ALA A 153 9.14 11.08 1.20
CA ALA A 153 9.15 10.38 2.48
C ALA A 153 10.37 10.81 3.33
N SER A 154 11.53 10.98 2.69
CA SER A 154 12.76 11.50 3.29
C SER A 154 12.58 12.90 3.89
N LEU A 155 12.04 13.85 3.11
CA LEU A 155 11.76 15.22 3.58
C LEU A 155 10.76 15.25 4.75
N LEU A 156 9.66 14.50 4.64
CA LEU A 156 8.59 14.55 5.65
C LEU A 156 8.93 13.75 6.92
N SER A 157 9.71 12.68 6.83
CA SER A 157 10.30 12.04 8.02
C SER A 157 11.34 12.93 8.71
N GLY A 158 12.05 13.79 7.95
CA GLY A 158 12.86 14.87 8.50
C GLY A 158 12.09 15.83 9.40
N ILE A 159 10.82 16.13 9.08
CA ILE A 159 9.93 16.92 9.93
C ILE A 159 9.49 16.09 11.17
N LEU A 160 9.03 14.85 10.98
CA LEU A 160 8.52 14.01 12.07
C LEU A 160 9.59 13.62 13.10
N ARG A 161 10.87 13.58 12.72
CA ARG A 161 11.99 13.30 13.64
C ARG A 161 12.51 14.53 14.39
N LEU A 162 11.94 15.73 14.15
CA LEU A 162 12.32 17.00 14.81
C LEU A 162 13.84 17.25 14.84
N ASN A 163 14.49 17.15 13.67
CA ASN A 163 15.94 17.29 13.47
C ASN A 163 16.84 16.26 14.19
N ALA A 164 16.31 15.19 14.79
CA ALA A 164 17.14 14.07 15.26
C ALA A 164 17.94 13.43 14.11
N ASP A 165 19.15 12.92 14.40
CA ASP A 165 20.01 12.20 13.44
C ASP A 165 19.42 10.87 12.94
N PHE A 166 18.37 10.38 13.61
CA PHE A 166 17.81 9.05 13.47
C PHE A 166 16.28 9.08 13.43
N LEU A 167 15.64 8.00 12.96
CA LEU A 167 14.18 7.89 12.94
C LEU A 167 13.61 7.61 14.34
N LEU A 168 12.76 8.52 14.82
CA LEU A 168 12.02 8.34 16.07
C LEU A 168 10.86 7.34 15.89
N ASN A 169 10.76 6.33 16.75
CA ASN A 169 9.59 5.43 16.79
C ASN A 169 8.42 6.14 17.48
N ILE A 170 7.63 6.87 16.69
CA ILE A 170 6.46 7.64 17.14
C ILE A 170 5.14 6.86 17.04
N PHE A 171 5.16 5.52 17.13
CA PHE A 171 3.93 4.72 17.13
C PHE A 171 3.17 4.90 18.47
N PRO A 172 1.82 5.05 18.48
CA PRO A 172 0.87 4.97 17.36
C PRO A 172 0.56 6.32 16.68
N TYR A 173 1.24 7.41 17.02
CA TYR A 173 1.00 8.72 16.40
C TYR A 173 1.28 8.71 14.88
N SER A 174 2.28 7.96 14.40
CA SER A 174 2.47 7.72 12.95
C SER A 174 1.22 7.09 12.32
N LEU A 175 0.68 6.01 12.90
CA LEU A 175 -0.54 5.34 12.43
C LEU A 175 -1.75 6.30 12.44
N PHE A 176 -1.88 7.19 13.44
CA PHE A 176 -2.92 8.22 13.46
C PHE A 176 -2.80 9.22 12.29
N ILE A 177 -1.59 9.61 11.89
CA ILE A 177 -1.37 10.41 10.66
C ILE A 177 -1.80 9.60 9.44
N SER A 178 -1.41 8.33 9.35
CA SER A 178 -1.75 7.42 8.23
C SER A 178 -3.27 7.29 8.06
N ILE A 179 -4.03 7.00 9.12
CA ILE A 179 -5.48 6.89 9.03
C ILE A 179 -6.18 8.24 8.83
N PHE A 180 -5.59 9.37 9.25
CA PHE A 180 -6.10 10.70 8.92
C PHE A 180 -5.97 11.02 7.43
N LEU A 181 -4.80 10.77 6.84
CA LEU A 181 -4.55 10.93 5.40
C LEU A 181 -5.48 10.03 4.57
N LEU A 182 -5.64 8.76 4.97
CA LEU A 182 -6.60 7.85 4.35
C LEU A 182 -8.05 8.28 4.52
N SER A 183 -8.44 8.85 5.65
CA SER A 183 -9.78 9.41 5.88
C SER A 183 -10.08 10.56 4.92
N PHE A 184 -9.10 11.46 4.74
CA PHE A 184 -9.20 12.53 3.77
C PHE A 184 -9.27 11.97 2.33
N ALA A 185 -8.37 11.05 1.96
CA ALA A 185 -8.36 10.39 0.65
C ALA A 185 -9.67 9.65 0.32
N SER A 186 -10.26 8.95 1.29
CA SER A 186 -11.54 8.23 1.15
C SER A 186 -12.69 9.19 0.83
N ILE A 187 -12.72 10.36 1.48
CA ILE A 187 -13.76 11.36 1.26
C ILE A 187 -13.51 12.19 0.00
N VAL A 188 -12.25 12.37 -0.43
CA VAL A 188 -11.94 12.88 -1.78
C VAL A 188 -12.44 11.87 -2.83
N LEU A 189 -12.11 10.59 -2.69
CA LEU A 189 -12.57 9.51 -3.58
C LEU A 189 -14.09 9.47 -3.71
N LEU A 190 -14.80 9.53 -2.58
CA LEU A 190 -16.27 9.61 -2.52
C LEU A 190 -16.82 10.82 -3.29
N ASN A 191 -16.20 12.00 -3.14
CA ASN A 191 -16.65 13.21 -3.86
C ASN A 191 -16.34 13.18 -5.35
N VAL A 192 -15.18 12.63 -5.73
CA VAL A 192 -14.73 12.44 -7.11
C VAL A 192 -15.62 11.43 -7.84
N VAL A 193 -15.94 10.31 -7.20
CA VAL A 193 -16.85 9.28 -7.74
C VAL A 193 -18.29 9.80 -7.78
N ASP A 194 -18.86 10.25 -6.65
CA ASP A 194 -20.19 10.87 -6.64
C ASP A 194 -20.43 11.82 -5.44
N TRP A 195 -20.10 13.11 -5.64
CA TRP A 195 -20.37 14.21 -4.69
C TRP A 195 -21.78 14.25 -4.10
N ARG A 196 -22.81 13.67 -4.75
CA ARG A 196 -24.17 13.61 -4.21
C ARG A 196 -24.25 12.70 -2.98
N LEU A 197 -23.37 11.70 -2.88
CA LEU A 197 -23.32 10.72 -1.81
C LEU A 197 -22.48 11.16 -0.59
N ARG A 198 -21.84 12.34 -0.61
CA ARG A 198 -20.89 12.81 0.44
C ARG A 198 -21.44 12.91 1.87
N LYS A 199 -22.77 12.85 2.05
CA LYS A 199 -23.45 12.78 3.37
C LYS A 199 -24.02 11.39 3.72
N SER A 200 -23.86 10.41 2.83
CA SER A 200 -24.35 9.04 3.04
C SER A 200 -23.35 8.24 3.87
N LYS A 201 -23.73 7.84 5.09
CA LYS A 201 -22.89 7.00 5.96
C LYS A 201 -22.42 5.72 5.24
N ILE A 202 -23.31 5.07 4.48
CA ILE A 202 -23.01 3.87 3.70
C ILE A 202 -21.96 4.14 2.60
N ALA A 203 -21.95 5.34 2.01
CA ALA A 203 -20.96 5.68 0.98
C ALA A 203 -19.59 6.04 1.58
N ILE A 204 -19.57 6.53 2.82
CA ILE A 204 -18.33 6.70 3.59
C ILE A 204 -17.77 5.33 3.98
N LEU A 205 -18.61 4.40 4.47
CA LEU A 205 -18.24 3.01 4.77
C LEU A 205 -17.75 2.22 3.53
N ALA A 206 -18.31 2.50 2.35
CA ALA A 206 -17.80 1.99 1.09
C ALA A 206 -16.40 2.55 0.75
N SER A 207 -16.16 3.83 1.05
CA SER A 207 -14.87 4.49 0.77
C SER A 207 -13.75 4.10 1.73
N THR A 208 -14.05 3.66 2.95
CA THR A 208 -13.03 3.18 3.91
C THR A 208 -12.40 1.84 3.52
N GLY A 209 -12.95 1.14 2.51
CA GLY A 209 -12.27 0.02 1.85
C GLY A 209 -10.94 0.40 1.18
N LEU A 210 -10.67 1.69 0.98
CA LEU A 210 -9.40 2.20 0.45
C LEU A 210 -8.21 1.78 1.33
N GLY A 211 -8.28 2.03 2.64
CA GLY A 211 -7.23 1.67 3.60
C GLY A 211 -7.54 0.45 4.50
N LEU A 212 -8.80 -0.02 4.55
CA LEU A 212 -9.17 -1.25 5.25
C LEU A 212 -9.24 -2.48 4.32
N SER A 213 -8.86 -2.33 3.04
CA SER A 213 -8.65 -3.50 2.18
C SER A 213 -7.51 -4.35 2.75
N PRO A 214 -7.62 -5.69 2.76
CA PRO A 214 -6.61 -6.56 3.33
C PRO A 214 -5.16 -6.32 2.87
N TYR A 215 -4.96 -5.93 1.61
CA TYR A 215 -3.65 -5.54 1.08
C TYR A 215 -3.08 -4.26 1.68
N TYR A 216 -3.92 -3.27 2.01
CA TYR A 216 -3.46 -2.02 2.62
C TYR A 216 -3.05 -2.18 4.09
N LEU A 217 -3.48 -3.25 4.75
CA LEU A 217 -3.12 -3.52 6.15
C LEU A 217 -1.61 -3.78 6.31
N GLU A 218 -0.93 -4.32 5.29
CA GLU A 218 0.53 -4.41 5.31
C GLU A 218 1.14 -3.00 5.39
N CYS A 219 0.69 -2.06 4.55
CA CYS A 219 1.12 -0.66 4.59
C CYS A 219 0.85 0.01 5.95
N LEU A 220 -0.22 -0.36 6.66
CA LEU A 220 -0.52 0.18 8.00
C LEU A 220 0.29 -0.49 9.13
N SER A 221 0.96 -1.60 8.85
CA SER A 221 1.78 -2.32 9.84
C SER A 221 3.17 -1.71 10.02
N TYR A 222 3.74 -1.10 8.97
CA TYR A 222 5.03 -0.40 9.05
C TYR A 222 4.91 0.90 9.87
N LYS A 223 5.51 0.91 11.06
CA LYS A 223 5.43 2.02 12.03
C LYS A 223 6.05 3.32 11.53
N PHE A 224 7.12 3.21 10.73
CA PHE A 224 7.86 4.38 10.22
C PHE A 224 7.37 4.82 8.83
N ASP A 225 7.11 3.88 7.91
CA ASP A 225 6.78 4.18 6.51
C ASP A 225 5.29 4.54 6.27
N SER A 226 4.36 4.09 7.13
CA SER A 226 2.91 4.18 6.85
C SER A 226 2.34 5.59 6.56
N PRO A 227 2.83 6.71 7.15
CA PRO A 227 2.31 8.03 6.83
C PRO A 227 2.57 8.43 5.38
N PHE A 228 3.72 8.02 4.83
CA PHE A 228 4.13 8.35 3.47
C PHE A 228 3.45 7.46 2.44
N MET A 229 3.17 6.19 2.79
CA MET A 229 2.31 5.31 2.00
C MET A 229 0.87 5.83 1.90
N ALA A 230 0.33 6.36 3.01
CA ALA A 230 -0.98 7.01 3.03
C ALA A 230 -0.99 8.33 2.22
N LEU A 231 0.11 9.08 2.23
CA LEU A 231 0.28 10.29 1.39
C LEU A 231 0.28 9.95 -0.10
N GLY A 232 0.97 8.89 -0.53
CA GLY A 232 0.96 8.44 -1.93
C GLY A 232 -0.45 8.13 -2.43
N VAL A 233 -1.24 7.39 -1.64
CA VAL A 233 -2.67 7.13 -1.93
C VAL A 233 -3.47 8.42 -2.04
N LEU A 234 -3.28 9.38 -1.13
CA LEU A 234 -3.95 10.68 -1.21
C LEU A 234 -3.54 11.44 -2.48
N ALA A 235 -2.25 11.48 -2.80
CA ALA A 235 -1.72 12.19 -3.96
C ALA A 235 -2.25 11.62 -5.29
N SER A 236 -2.43 10.29 -5.37
CA SER A 236 -3.10 9.63 -6.51
C SER A 236 -4.58 10.00 -6.69
N ILE A 237 -5.25 10.56 -5.68
CA ILE A 237 -6.71 10.84 -5.70
C ILE A 237 -7.01 12.36 -5.67
N PHE A 238 -6.17 13.15 -5.00
CA PHE A 238 -6.37 14.58 -4.75
C PHE A 238 -6.55 15.47 -6.01
N PRO A 239 -5.79 15.28 -7.12
CA PRO A 239 -5.94 16.12 -8.32
C PRO A 239 -7.35 16.14 -8.90
N PHE A 240 -8.10 15.04 -8.78
CA PHE A 240 -9.43 14.91 -9.36
C PHE A 240 -10.50 15.84 -8.75
N LEU A 241 -10.21 16.52 -7.63
CA LEU A 241 -11.01 17.66 -7.17
C LEU A 241 -11.04 18.80 -8.21
N PHE A 242 -9.96 18.98 -8.96
CA PHE A 242 -9.74 20.07 -9.90
C PHE A 242 -10.13 19.73 -11.35
N ILE A 243 -10.65 18.52 -11.60
CA ILE A 243 -10.96 17.94 -12.92
C ILE A 243 -11.80 18.83 -13.87
N ARG A 244 -12.54 19.81 -13.35
CA ARG A 244 -13.31 20.79 -14.14
C ARG A 244 -12.44 21.86 -14.79
N HIS A 245 -11.22 22.08 -14.31
CA HIS A 245 -10.33 23.19 -14.68
C HIS A 245 -9.03 22.64 -15.30
N LYS A 246 -9.09 22.20 -16.56
CA LYS A 246 -8.06 21.39 -17.24
C LYS A 246 -6.59 21.77 -16.97
N LYS A 247 -6.24 23.06 -17.04
CA LYS A 247 -4.87 23.56 -16.79
C LYS A 247 -4.42 23.30 -15.34
N ILE A 248 -5.28 23.62 -14.38
CA ILE A 248 -5.02 23.43 -12.94
C ILE A 248 -5.02 21.94 -12.59
N PHE A 249 -5.95 21.17 -13.16
CA PHE A 249 -5.96 19.70 -13.07
C PHE A 249 -4.63 19.10 -13.54
N PHE A 250 -4.12 19.51 -14.72
CA PHE A 250 -2.85 19.04 -15.25
C PHE A 250 -1.66 19.35 -14.33
N ILE A 251 -1.51 20.62 -13.90
CA ILE A 251 -0.39 21.04 -13.03
C ILE A 251 -0.43 20.29 -11.68
N ILE A 252 -1.59 20.24 -11.03
CA ILE A 252 -1.75 19.55 -9.75
C ILE A 252 -1.58 18.03 -9.92
N SER A 253 -2.02 17.45 -11.03
CA SER A 253 -1.76 16.04 -11.35
C SER A 253 -0.27 15.75 -11.49
N VAL A 254 0.48 16.53 -12.27
CA VAL A 254 1.94 16.32 -12.40
C VAL A 254 2.63 16.39 -11.04
N PHE A 255 2.32 17.42 -10.24
CA PHE A 255 2.90 17.59 -8.90
C PHE A 255 2.54 16.45 -7.93
N CYS A 256 1.27 16.01 -7.90
CA CYS A 256 0.85 14.93 -7.01
C CYS A 256 1.33 13.55 -7.48
N ILE A 257 1.48 13.32 -8.78
CA ILE A 257 2.07 12.09 -9.30
C ILE A 257 3.57 12.05 -8.96
N LEU A 258 4.29 13.18 -9.02
CA LEU A 258 5.66 13.25 -8.51
C LEU A 258 5.72 12.93 -7.01
N ILE A 259 4.89 13.56 -6.17
CA ILE A 259 4.76 13.21 -4.73
C ILE A 259 4.53 11.72 -4.54
N MET A 260 3.64 11.11 -5.34
CA MET A 260 3.37 9.67 -5.27
C MET A 260 4.60 8.83 -5.65
N LEU A 261 5.31 9.17 -6.72
CA LEU A 261 6.53 8.47 -7.14
C LEU A 261 7.67 8.59 -6.12
N THR A 262 7.77 9.74 -5.43
CA THR A 262 8.79 10.02 -4.40
C THR A 262 8.29 9.76 -2.96
N SER A 263 7.17 9.06 -2.78
CA SER A 263 6.70 8.58 -1.47
C SER A 263 6.26 7.13 -1.50
N TYR A 264 5.34 6.75 -2.40
CA TYR A 264 4.87 5.38 -2.55
C TYR A 264 4.30 5.02 -3.93
N GLN A 265 5.21 4.60 -4.80
CA GLN A 265 4.99 4.23 -6.21
C GLN A 265 3.88 3.18 -6.44
N SER A 266 3.65 2.29 -5.47
CA SER A 266 2.60 1.25 -5.54
C SER A 266 1.19 1.82 -5.68
N SER A 267 0.97 3.06 -5.22
CA SER A 267 -0.32 3.75 -5.32
C SER A 267 -0.59 4.35 -6.71
N SER A 268 0.34 4.20 -7.68
CA SER A 268 0.24 4.69 -9.06
C SER A 268 -1.01 4.24 -9.82
N GLY A 269 -1.42 2.98 -9.66
CA GLY A 269 -2.60 2.42 -10.33
C GLY A 269 -3.92 3.13 -9.97
N ILE A 270 -3.98 3.72 -8.77
CA ILE A 270 -5.16 4.45 -8.28
C ILE A 270 -5.46 5.68 -9.15
N TYR A 271 -4.42 6.41 -9.56
CA TYR A 271 -4.58 7.56 -10.45
C TYR A 271 -5.10 7.13 -11.83
N LEU A 272 -4.49 6.11 -12.44
CA LEU A 272 -4.87 5.59 -13.77
C LEU A 272 -6.32 5.08 -13.77
N MET A 273 -6.74 4.34 -12.75
CA MET A 273 -8.13 3.92 -12.58
C MET A 273 -9.11 5.09 -12.55
N LEU A 274 -8.78 6.19 -11.84
CA LEU A 274 -9.64 7.36 -11.79
C LEU A 274 -9.74 8.09 -13.14
N VAL A 275 -8.64 8.17 -13.92
CA VAL A 275 -8.70 8.67 -15.30
C VAL A 275 -9.66 7.81 -16.15
N LEU A 276 -9.54 6.49 -16.09
CA LEU A 276 -10.38 5.55 -16.84
C LEU A 276 -11.86 5.62 -16.42
N PHE A 277 -12.14 5.48 -15.12
CA PHE A 277 -13.50 5.47 -14.57
C PHE A 277 -14.24 6.79 -14.84
N LEU A 278 -13.59 7.94 -14.63
CA LEU A 278 -14.24 9.24 -14.81
C LEU A 278 -14.45 9.58 -16.29
N SER A 279 -13.54 9.13 -17.18
CA SER A 279 -13.72 9.21 -18.62
C SER A 279 -14.93 8.39 -19.07
N PHE A 280 -15.01 7.11 -18.68
CA PHE A 280 -16.14 6.22 -18.95
C PHE A 280 -17.46 6.77 -18.42
N ARG A 281 -17.48 7.22 -17.15
CA ARG A 281 -18.65 7.85 -16.51
C ARG A 281 -19.13 9.10 -17.27
N SER A 282 -18.20 9.87 -17.85
CA SER A 282 -18.53 11.04 -18.68
C SER A 282 -19.05 10.68 -20.09
N LEU A 283 -18.79 9.47 -20.60
CA LEU A 283 -19.41 8.96 -21.83
C LEU A 283 -20.87 8.55 -21.56
N ILE A 284 -21.07 7.61 -20.62
CA ILE A 284 -22.40 7.05 -20.33
C ILE A 284 -23.40 8.09 -19.79
N GLY A 285 -22.93 9.10 -19.05
CA GLY A 285 -23.77 10.10 -18.40
C GLY A 285 -24.55 11.04 -19.32
N GLY A 286 -24.34 10.98 -20.63
CA GLY A 286 -25.08 11.78 -21.63
C GLY A 286 -24.25 12.28 -22.80
N GLY A 287 -23.32 11.46 -23.34
CA GLY A 287 -22.65 11.76 -24.61
C GLY A 287 -21.69 12.96 -24.57
N GLN A 288 -21.19 13.35 -23.40
CA GLN A 288 -20.22 14.45 -23.28
C GLN A 288 -18.80 13.97 -23.64
N ILE A 289 -18.67 13.41 -24.86
CA ILE A 289 -17.44 12.82 -25.44
C ILE A 289 -16.27 13.80 -25.34
N GLY A 290 -16.51 15.09 -25.60
CA GLY A 290 -15.52 16.14 -25.40
C GLY A 290 -14.95 16.16 -23.98
N LYS A 291 -15.78 16.05 -22.93
CA LYS A 291 -15.28 16.02 -21.54
C LYS A 291 -14.55 14.73 -21.22
N ALA A 292 -15.08 13.57 -21.65
CA ALA A 292 -14.39 12.29 -21.50
C ALA A 292 -13.00 12.30 -22.15
N LYS A 293 -12.89 12.74 -23.41
CA LYS A 293 -11.62 12.92 -24.13
C LYS A 293 -10.66 13.86 -23.40
N ASN A 294 -11.16 14.94 -22.80
CA ASN A 294 -10.32 15.83 -22.00
C ASN A 294 -9.82 15.18 -20.70
N ILE A 295 -10.68 14.48 -19.94
CA ILE A 295 -10.26 13.76 -18.73
C ILE A 295 -9.18 12.73 -19.07
N PHE A 296 -9.40 11.94 -20.12
CA PHE A 296 -8.45 10.94 -20.60
C PHE A 296 -7.11 11.58 -21.00
N ILE A 297 -7.13 12.55 -21.93
CA ILE A 297 -5.89 13.15 -22.45
C ILE A 297 -5.12 13.89 -21.36
N TYR A 298 -5.73 14.79 -20.60
CA TYR A 298 -5.00 15.52 -19.56
C TYR A 298 -4.59 14.59 -18.40
N GLY A 299 -5.36 13.54 -18.12
CA GLY A 299 -5.00 12.51 -17.14
C GLY A 299 -3.73 11.76 -17.52
N PHE A 300 -3.73 11.10 -18.69
CA PHE A 300 -2.59 10.35 -19.20
C PHE A 300 -1.38 11.24 -19.52
N LEU A 301 -1.58 12.46 -20.03
CA LEU A 301 -0.49 13.41 -20.28
C LEU A 301 0.19 13.85 -18.98
N SER A 302 -0.57 14.08 -17.90
CA SER A 302 0.02 14.39 -16.59
C SER A 302 0.88 13.23 -16.06
N TYR A 303 0.39 12.00 -16.24
CA TYR A 303 1.09 10.78 -15.81
C TYR A 303 2.37 10.55 -16.61
N PHE A 304 2.31 10.73 -17.94
CA PHE A 304 3.49 10.63 -18.82
C PHE A 304 4.52 11.72 -18.49
N VAL A 305 4.10 12.99 -18.33
CA VAL A 305 5.02 14.09 -18.01
C VAL A 305 5.64 13.92 -16.63
N ALA A 306 4.88 13.52 -15.61
CA ALA A 306 5.44 13.24 -14.28
C ALA A 306 6.39 12.04 -14.28
N GLY A 307 6.07 10.96 -14.99
CA GLY A 307 6.96 9.81 -15.15
C GLY A 307 8.25 10.16 -15.90
N LEU A 308 8.17 11.03 -16.92
CA LEU A 308 9.35 11.52 -17.64
C LEU A 308 10.23 12.41 -16.76
N ILE A 309 9.64 13.32 -15.96
CA ILE A 309 10.38 14.13 -14.99
C ILE A 309 11.05 13.24 -13.94
N PHE A 310 10.36 12.23 -13.41
CA PHE A 310 10.94 11.28 -12.48
C PHE A 310 12.12 10.53 -13.10
N LEU A 311 11.95 9.96 -14.29
CA LEU A 311 12.98 9.18 -14.98
C LEU A 311 14.23 10.01 -15.37
N LEU A 312 14.07 11.29 -15.70
CA LEU A 312 15.16 12.15 -16.17
C LEU A 312 15.84 12.99 -15.08
N ALA A 313 15.19 13.22 -13.93
CA ALA A 313 15.67 14.17 -12.92
C ALA A 313 15.57 13.68 -11.46
N ILE A 314 15.11 12.44 -11.22
CA ILE A 314 14.92 11.90 -9.86
C ILE A 314 15.45 10.46 -9.73
N TYR A 315 15.19 9.60 -10.73
CA TYR A 315 15.53 8.18 -10.69
C TYR A 315 17.04 7.93 -10.55
N THR A 316 17.42 7.17 -9.52
CA THR A 316 18.78 6.66 -9.32
C THR A 316 18.83 5.14 -9.56
N PRO A 317 19.57 4.64 -10.56
CA PRO A 317 19.62 3.21 -10.85
C PRO A 317 20.47 2.46 -9.81
N ILE A 318 19.83 1.57 -9.06
CA ILE A 318 20.45 0.80 -7.96
C ILE A 318 20.05 -0.68 -8.13
N GLN A 319 21.03 -1.58 -8.19
CA GLN A 319 20.79 -3.03 -8.28
C GLN A 319 20.59 -3.62 -6.89
N THR A 320 19.33 -3.91 -6.54
CA THR A 320 18.91 -4.57 -5.30
C THR A 320 17.70 -5.49 -5.59
N TYR A 321 17.14 -6.13 -4.56
CA TYR A 321 15.94 -6.98 -4.64
C TYR A 321 14.69 -6.30 -5.25
N ALA A 322 14.69 -4.96 -5.36
CA ALA A 322 13.62 -4.16 -5.93
C ALA A 322 14.20 -3.21 -6.99
N ASN A 323 13.80 -3.38 -8.26
CA ASN A 323 14.36 -2.62 -9.38
C ASN A 323 13.25 -1.89 -10.16
N ASN A 324 13.46 -0.59 -10.41
CA ASN A 324 12.55 0.29 -11.14
C ASN A 324 12.70 0.20 -12.68
N GLU A 325 13.60 -0.66 -13.18
CA GLU A 325 13.76 -0.97 -14.61
C GLU A 325 12.45 -1.39 -15.29
N MET A 326 12.19 -0.79 -16.46
CA MET A 326 11.02 -1.07 -17.29
C MET A 326 11.30 -2.19 -18.30
N LEU A 327 10.28 -3.00 -18.60
CA LEU A 327 10.32 -4.06 -19.61
C LEU A 327 10.83 -3.52 -20.96
N PRO A 328 11.90 -4.11 -21.54
CA PRO A 328 12.34 -3.76 -22.89
C PRO A 328 11.20 -3.94 -23.90
N LEU A 329 11.08 -2.99 -24.84
CA LEU A 329 9.93 -2.91 -25.76
C LEU A 329 9.64 -4.22 -26.52
N LYS A 330 10.69 -4.99 -26.85
CA LYS A 330 10.64 -6.33 -27.46
C LYS A 330 9.82 -7.35 -26.64
N TYR A 331 9.91 -7.28 -25.30
CA TYR A 331 9.28 -8.23 -24.39
C TYR A 331 8.01 -7.69 -23.72
N LEU A 332 7.64 -6.43 -23.98
CA LEU A 332 6.54 -5.73 -23.31
C LEU A 332 5.23 -6.53 -23.30
N PHE A 333 4.76 -7.05 -24.43
CA PHE A 333 3.51 -7.81 -24.51
C PHE A 333 3.57 -9.14 -23.73
N ILE A 334 4.70 -9.84 -23.76
CA ILE A 334 4.90 -11.14 -23.09
C ILE A 334 4.99 -10.94 -21.58
N GLY A 335 5.75 -9.93 -21.14
CA GLY A 335 5.82 -9.51 -19.74
C GLY A 335 4.46 -9.07 -19.21
N PHE A 336 3.76 -8.18 -19.91
CA PHE A 336 2.43 -7.70 -19.53
C PHE A 336 1.41 -8.86 -19.37
N TYR A 337 1.41 -9.84 -20.28
CA TYR A 337 0.59 -11.05 -20.17
C TYR A 337 0.99 -11.91 -18.95
N LYS A 338 2.29 -12.18 -18.77
CA LYS A 338 2.81 -12.90 -17.59
C LYS A 338 2.41 -12.21 -16.28
N HIS A 339 2.48 -10.89 -16.24
CA HIS A 339 2.22 -10.09 -15.04
C HIS A 339 0.73 -10.00 -14.71
N ILE A 340 -0.15 -9.92 -15.72
CA ILE A 340 -1.60 -10.04 -15.52
C ILE A 340 -1.97 -11.44 -15.01
N ASN A 341 -1.43 -12.51 -15.61
CA ASN A 341 -1.71 -13.86 -15.15
C ASN A 341 -1.25 -14.09 -13.70
N GLN A 342 -0.03 -13.64 -13.35
CA GLN A 342 0.47 -13.75 -11.99
C GLN A 342 -0.36 -12.91 -11.01
N TYR A 343 -0.76 -11.69 -11.38
CA TYR A 343 -1.64 -10.84 -10.57
C TYR A 343 -3.02 -11.47 -10.30
N ILE A 344 -3.62 -12.10 -11.33
CA ILE A 344 -4.88 -12.85 -11.18
C ILE A 344 -4.70 -14.06 -10.25
N ASN A 345 -3.63 -14.84 -10.44
CA ASN A 345 -3.32 -16.00 -9.60
C ASN A 345 -3.11 -15.61 -8.14
N VAL A 346 -2.41 -14.50 -7.87
CA VAL A 346 -2.19 -13.98 -6.52
C VAL A 346 -3.51 -13.56 -5.87
N ILE A 347 -4.36 -12.78 -6.56
CA ILE A 347 -5.68 -12.40 -6.03
C ILE A 347 -6.58 -13.62 -5.79
N TYR A 348 -6.53 -14.64 -6.65
CA TYR A 348 -7.31 -15.86 -6.48
C TYR A 348 -6.80 -16.71 -5.30
N GLY A 349 -5.49 -16.77 -5.08
CA GLY A 349 -4.88 -17.48 -3.95
C GLY A 349 -5.07 -16.78 -2.61
N ASP A 350 -4.94 -15.45 -2.56
CA ASP A 350 -5.01 -14.64 -1.34
C ASP A 350 -6.40 -14.63 -0.68
N PHE A 351 -7.46 -14.66 -1.49
CA PHE A 351 -8.84 -14.37 -1.03
C PHE A 351 -9.77 -15.58 -1.08
N ASN A 352 -10.49 -15.79 0.02
CA ASN A 352 -11.52 -16.83 0.07
C ASN A 352 -12.75 -16.50 -0.81
N ALA A 353 -13.53 -17.53 -1.12
CA ALA A 353 -14.70 -17.44 -1.99
C ALA A 353 -15.74 -16.40 -1.53
N THR A 354 -15.83 -16.10 -0.23
CA THR A 354 -16.75 -15.08 0.32
C THR A 354 -16.35 -13.68 -0.14
N TYR A 355 -15.07 -13.33 -0.02
CA TYR A 355 -14.57 -12.04 -0.47
C TYR A 355 -14.67 -11.89 -1.99
N LEU A 356 -14.23 -12.91 -2.74
CA LEU A 356 -14.31 -12.91 -4.19
C LEU A 356 -15.76 -12.78 -4.69
N SER A 357 -16.73 -13.43 -4.03
CA SER A 357 -18.16 -13.30 -4.33
C SER A 357 -18.70 -11.88 -4.10
N LEU A 358 -18.23 -11.18 -3.06
CA LEU A 358 -18.58 -9.77 -2.82
C LEU A 358 -18.01 -8.85 -3.90
N VAL A 359 -16.76 -9.06 -4.32
CA VAL A 359 -16.13 -8.30 -5.41
C VAL A 359 -16.82 -8.54 -6.76
N VAL A 360 -17.12 -9.80 -7.10
CA VAL A 360 -17.87 -10.17 -8.32
C VAL A 360 -19.28 -9.57 -8.27
N GLY A 361 -19.97 -9.62 -7.12
CA GLY A 361 -21.27 -8.97 -6.93
C GLY A 361 -21.23 -7.47 -7.21
N LEU A 362 -20.22 -6.76 -6.69
CA LEU A 362 -19.99 -5.34 -7.00
C LEU A 362 -19.69 -5.09 -8.48
N GLY A 363 -18.95 -5.99 -9.15
CA GLY A 363 -18.68 -5.94 -10.59
C GLY A 363 -19.95 -6.09 -11.45
N VAL A 364 -20.77 -7.10 -11.17
CA VAL A 364 -22.07 -7.32 -11.84
C VAL A 364 -22.98 -6.10 -11.65
N ILE A 365 -23.02 -5.55 -10.43
CA ILE A 365 -23.82 -4.37 -10.09
C ILE A 365 -23.29 -3.11 -10.81
N PHE A 366 -21.98 -2.92 -10.91
CA PHE A 366 -21.35 -1.84 -11.69
C PHE A 366 -21.76 -1.91 -13.17
N VAL A 367 -21.73 -3.09 -13.78
CA VAL A 367 -22.11 -3.30 -15.19
C VAL A 367 -23.61 -3.04 -15.38
N ALA A 368 -24.47 -3.63 -14.55
CA ALA A 368 -25.92 -3.42 -14.61
C ALA A 368 -26.30 -1.95 -14.42
N LYS A 369 -25.62 -1.25 -13.50
CA LYS A 369 -25.80 0.19 -13.27
C LYS A 369 -25.38 1.04 -14.45
N SER A 370 -24.25 0.72 -15.07
CA SER A 370 -23.75 1.45 -16.24
C SER A 370 -24.70 1.34 -17.43
N VAL A 371 -25.23 0.14 -17.69
CA VAL A 371 -26.25 -0.11 -18.72
C VAL A 371 -27.61 0.52 -18.37
N TRP A 372 -27.92 0.74 -17.09
CA TRP A 372 -29.16 1.39 -16.65
C TRP A 372 -29.09 2.93 -16.69
N GLU A 373 -27.99 3.51 -16.21
CA GLU A 373 -27.78 4.96 -16.15
C GLU A 373 -27.38 5.58 -17.49
N SER A 374 -26.99 4.77 -18.49
CA SER A 374 -26.53 5.25 -19.78
C SER A 374 -27.59 6.07 -20.54
N LYS A 375 -27.27 7.32 -20.83
CA LYS A 375 -28.08 8.24 -21.64
C LYS A 375 -27.56 8.39 -23.08
N ILE A 376 -26.79 7.43 -23.58
CA ILE A 376 -26.23 7.47 -24.93
C ILE A 376 -27.32 7.14 -25.95
N VAL A 377 -28.14 8.13 -26.28
CA VAL A 377 -28.71 8.22 -27.64
C VAL A 377 -27.59 8.80 -28.51
N SER A 378 -26.92 7.93 -29.26
CA SER A 378 -25.79 8.34 -30.11
C SER A 378 -26.25 9.39 -31.14
N PRO A 379 -25.50 10.50 -31.34
CA PRO A 379 -25.82 11.47 -32.39
C PRO A 379 -25.91 10.83 -33.78
N HIS A 380 -25.10 9.80 -34.03
CA HIS A 380 -25.11 9.06 -35.29
C HIS A 380 -26.43 8.29 -35.50
N PHE A 381 -27.06 7.81 -34.42
CA PHE A 381 -28.36 7.14 -34.49
C PHE A 381 -29.54 8.13 -34.60
N LYS A 382 -29.42 9.37 -34.12
CA LYS A 382 -30.43 10.42 -34.41
C LYS A 382 -30.58 10.67 -35.92
N ASN A 383 -29.48 10.63 -36.66
CA ASN A 383 -29.48 10.78 -38.12
C ASN A 383 -30.00 9.53 -38.87
N LEU A 384 -30.12 8.38 -38.19
CA LEU A 384 -30.85 7.21 -38.68
C LEU A 384 -32.34 7.31 -38.37
N ASP A 385 -32.70 7.75 -37.15
CA ASP A 385 -34.09 7.94 -36.76
C ASP A 385 -34.80 9.01 -37.61
N SER A 386 -34.08 10.04 -38.10
CA SER A 386 -34.62 11.06 -39.01
C SER A 386 -34.86 10.59 -40.46
N LYS A 387 -34.58 9.32 -40.80
CA LYS A 387 -34.80 8.75 -42.14
C LYS A 387 -35.83 7.60 -42.17
N ILE A 388 -36.52 7.35 -41.06
CA ILE A 388 -37.40 6.17 -40.89
C ILE A 388 -38.85 6.64 -40.66
N PRO A 389 -39.84 6.18 -41.44
CA PRO A 389 -41.23 6.65 -41.34
C PRO A 389 -41.90 6.20 -40.04
N ALA A 390 -42.91 6.97 -39.60
CA ALA A 390 -43.50 6.85 -38.27
C ALA A 390 -44.33 5.56 -37.99
N ASN A 391 -44.65 4.76 -39.01
CA ASN A 391 -45.50 3.56 -38.90
C ASN A 391 -44.79 2.29 -38.41
N LEU A 392 -43.70 2.40 -37.63
CA LEU A 392 -43.01 1.23 -37.09
C LEU A 392 -43.64 0.74 -35.76
N ASN A 393 -44.09 -0.52 -35.76
CA ASN A 393 -44.70 -1.21 -34.61
C ASN A 393 -43.97 -0.97 -33.28
N PRO A 394 -44.67 -0.86 -32.13
CA PRO A 394 -44.03 -0.56 -30.84
C PRO A 394 -42.95 -1.58 -30.45
N ALA A 395 -43.08 -2.85 -30.84
CA ALA A 395 -42.06 -3.89 -30.68
C ALA A 395 -40.70 -3.52 -31.29
N SER A 396 -40.66 -2.86 -32.46
CA SER A 396 -39.39 -2.42 -33.05
C SER A 396 -38.76 -1.22 -32.35
N SER A 397 -39.58 -0.36 -31.72
CA SER A 397 -39.06 0.73 -30.87
C SER A 397 -38.38 0.19 -29.60
N ILE A 398 -38.91 -0.90 -29.05
CA ILE A 398 -38.33 -1.64 -27.92
C ILE A 398 -37.04 -2.35 -28.38
N ALA A 399 -37.07 -3.05 -29.53
CA ALA A 399 -35.88 -3.68 -30.09
C ALA A 399 -34.73 -2.68 -30.36
N LYS A 400 -35.01 -1.48 -30.91
CA LYS A 400 -34.02 -0.40 -31.04
C LYS A 400 -33.42 0.01 -29.68
N ARG A 401 -34.24 0.17 -28.64
CA ARG A 401 -33.78 0.52 -27.28
C ARG A 401 -32.94 -0.57 -26.63
N PHE A 402 -33.21 -1.85 -26.91
CA PHE A 402 -32.37 -2.97 -26.46
C PHE A 402 -31.05 -3.02 -27.24
N SER A 403 -31.09 -2.92 -28.57
CA SER A 403 -29.90 -2.88 -29.44
C SER A 403 -28.89 -1.81 -29.00
N GLN A 404 -29.36 -0.59 -28.70
CA GLN A 404 -28.51 0.52 -28.22
C GLN A 404 -27.82 0.25 -26.86
N LYS A 405 -28.30 -0.72 -26.06
CA LYS A 405 -27.68 -1.09 -24.77
C LYS A 405 -26.59 -2.15 -24.89
N ILE A 406 -26.58 -2.96 -25.95
CA ILE A 406 -25.60 -4.05 -26.14
C ILE A 406 -24.15 -3.53 -26.22
N PRO A 407 -23.81 -2.49 -27.01
CA PRO A 407 -22.46 -1.92 -27.01
C PRO A 407 -22.04 -1.35 -25.64
N ILE A 408 -23.01 -0.88 -24.86
CA ILE A 408 -22.79 -0.30 -23.53
C ILE A 408 -22.52 -1.40 -22.50
N LEU A 409 -23.17 -2.57 -22.62
CA LEU A 409 -22.85 -3.76 -21.84
C LEU A 409 -21.40 -4.20 -22.09
N PHE A 410 -20.99 -4.38 -23.34
CA PHE A 410 -19.61 -4.74 -23.69
C PHE A 410 -18.61 -3.69 -23.20
N LEU A 411 -18.87 -2.40 -23.42
CA LEU A 411 -17.99 -1.33 -22.91
C LEU A 411 -17.90 -1.30 -21.37
N SER A 412 -18.98 -1.64 -20.67
CA SER A 412 -19.01 -1.73 -19.20
C SER A 412 -18.22 -2.92 -18.67
N ILE A 413 -18.16 -4.03 -19.43
CA ILE A 413 -17.34 -5.20 -19.11
C ILE A 413 -15.86 -4.89 -19.40
N ILE A 414 -15.56 -4.33 -20.58
CA ILE A 414 -14.20 -3.94 -20.98
C ILE A 414 -13.60 -2.94 -19.98
N ILE A 415 -14.36 -1.92 -19.56
CA ILE A 415 -13.84 -0.96 -18.56
C ILE A 415 -13.68 -1.59 -17.17
N LEU A 416 -14.50 -2.57 -16.79
CA LEU A 416 -14.35 -3.29 -15.52
C LEU A 416 -13.02 -4.06 -15.49
N PHE A 417 -12.69 -4.80 -16.56
CA PHE A 417 -11.39 -5.45 -16.72
C PHE A 417 -10.24 -4.45 -16.83
N ALA A 418 -10.40 -3.34 -17.56
CA ALA A 418 -9.37 -2.31 -17.67
C ALA A 418 -9.08 -1.62 -16.33
N LEU A 419 -10.10 -1.42 -15.48
CA LEU A 419 -9.94 -0.90 -14.12
C LEU A 419 -9.25 -1.94 -13.21
N PHE A 420 -9.62 -3.22 -13.30
CA PHE A 420 -8.95 -4.30 -12.56
C PHE A 420 -7.46 -4.38 -12.92
N ILE A 421 -7.12 -4.40 -14.22
CA ILE A 421 -5.72 -4.43 -14.69
C ILE A 421 -4.98 -3.16 -14.26
N ALA A 422 -5.54 -1.97 -14.50
CA ALA A 422 -4.92 -0.70 -14.11
C ALA A 422 -4.70 -0.56 -12.60
N SER A 423 -5.39 -1.35 -11.77
CA SER A 423 -5.20 -1.35 -10.32
C SER A 423 -3.85 -1.93 -9.86
N PHE A 424 -3.13 -2.68 -10.71
CA PHE A 424 -1.73 -3.09 -10.45
C PHE A 424 -0.70 -2.01 -10.82
N GLY A 425 -1.11 -0.92 -11.50
CA GLY A 425 -0.29 0.27 -11.72
C GLY A 425 1.00 0.02 -12.51
N LEU A 426 2.11 0.65 -12.06
CA LEU A 426 3.42 0.57 -12.72
C LEU A 426 3.99 -0.85 -12.78
N TYR A 427 3.63 -1.75 -11.87
CA TYR A 427 4.18 -3.11 -11.81
C TYR A 427 3.87 -3.94 -13.08
N LEU A 428 2.83 -3.59 -13.84
CA LEU A 428 2.61 -4.17 -15.17
C LEU A 428 3.78 -3.95 -16.15
N LEU A 429 4.59 -2.91 -15.92
CA LEU A 429 5.63 -2.43 -16.82
C LEU A 429 7.06 -2.66 -16.33
N LEU A 430 7.27 -3.12 -15.09
CA LEU A 430 8.61 -3.36 -14.53
C LEU A 430 9.18 -4.73 -14.95
N VAL A 431 10.50 -4.86 -15.00
CA VAL A 431 11.19 -6.15 -15.23
C VAL A 431 10.98 -7.11 -14.05
N LEU A 432 11.07 -6.59 -12.81
CA LEU A 432 10.88 -7.34 -11.56
C LEU A 432 9.68 -6.79 -10.76
N PRO A 433 8.44 -7.13 -11.13
CA PRO A 433 7.25 -6.65 -10.43
C PRO A 433 7.08 -7.28 -9.04
N HIS A 434 6.77 -6.44 -8.05
CA HIS A 434 6.44 -6.90 -6.70
C HIS A 434 4.98 -7.29 -6.56
N TYR A 435 4.74 -8.53 -6.12
CA TYR A 435 3.42 -9.05 -5.81
C TYR A 435 3.08 -9.01 -4.30
N TYR A 436 3.97 -8.48 -3.46
CA TYR A 436 3.74 -8.34 -2.01
C TYR A 436 2.42 -7.59 -1.72
N PRO A 437 1.66 -7.92 -0.65
CA PRO A 437 0.39 -7.27 -0.33
C PRO A 437 0.44 -5.73 -0.39
N ARG A 438 1.50 -5.11 0.16
CA ARG A 438 1.76 -3.65 0.10
C ARG A 438 1.77 -3.09 -1.33
N SER A 439 2.26 -3.86 -2.30
CA SER A 439 2.28 -3.49 -3.72
C SER A 439 0.92 -3.59 -4.42
N LEU A 440 -0.05 -4.33 -3.86
CA LEU A 440 -1.34 -4.62 -4.51
C LEU A 440 -2.49 -3.68 -4.09
N ILE A 441 -2.17 -2.61 -3.35
CA ILE A 441 -3.14 -1.67 -2.75
C ILE A 441 -4.14 -1.02 -3.71
N GLY A 442 -3.80 -0.90 -5.00
CA GLY A 442 -4.75 -0.41 -6.00
C GLY A 442 -6.00 -1.28 -6.11
N PHE A 443 -5.93 -2.57 -5.81
CA PHE A 443 -7.10 -3.46 -5.76
C PHE A 443 -8.13 -3.01 -4.69
N GLY A 444 -7.68 -2.51 -3.54
CA GLY A 444 -8.55 -1.93 -2.52
C GLY A 444 -9.30 -0.70 -3.01
N ALA A 445 -8.60 0.17 -3.76
CA ALA A 445 -9.20 1.33 -4.42
C ALA A 445 -10.16 0.92 -5.56
N PHE A 446 -9.86 -0.13 -6.32
CA PHE A 446 -10.73 -0.70 -7.35
C PHE A 446 -12.09 -1.11 -6.76
N VAL A 447 -12.09 -1.99 -5.75
CA VAL A 447 -13.33 -2.45 -5.10
C VAL A 447 -14.08 -1.30 -4.45
N SER A 448 -13.37 -0.33 -3.86
CA SER A 448 -13.97 0.89 -3.29
C SER A 448 -14.68 1.76 -4.34
N ILE A 449 -14.11 1.91 -5.55
CA ILE A 449 -14.76 2.63 -6.67
C ILE A 449 -16.05 1.92 -7.09
N LEU A 450 -16.03 0.57 -7.21
CA LEU A 450 -17.23 -0.22 -7.52
C LEU A 450 -18.31 -0.07 -6.43
N ALA A 451 -17.92 -0.15 -5.16
CA ALA A 451 -18.81 -0.01 -4.01
C ALA A 451 -19.47 1.38 -3.98
N ILE A 452 -18.70 2.47 -4.06
CA ILE A 452 -19.25 3.83 -4.05
C ILE A 452 -20.16 4.06 -5.27
N TYR A 453 -19.76 3.60 -6.46
CA TYR A 453 -20.57 3.76 -7.67
C TYR A 453 -21.92 3.03 -7.56
N SER A 454 -21.95 1.86 -6.93
CA SER A 454 -23.13 1.00 -6.82
C SER A 454 -24.27 1.59 -5.97
N ILE A 455 -24.00 2.50 -5.05
CA ILE A 455 -25.02 3.00 -4.09
C ILE A 455 -26.19 3.76 -4.76
N SER A 456 -25.98 4.41 -5.91
CA SER A 456 -26.91 5.43 -6.43
C SER A 456 -28.07 4.91 -7.30
N PHE A 457 -28.53 3.67 -7.13
CA PHE A 457 -29.68 3.16 -7.90
C PHE A 457 -30.98 3.94 -7.65
N LYS A 458 -31.75 4.13 -8.73
CA LYS A 458 -33.17 4.56 -8.67
C LYS A 458 -34.07 3.43 -8.18
N THR A 459 -33.84 2.19 -8.64
CA THR A 459 -34.68 1.03 -8.36
C THR A 459 -34.49 0.57 -6.91
N LYS A 460 -35.56 0.58 -6.10
CA LYS A 460 -35.49 0.28 -4.65
C LYS A 460 -34.82 -1.06 -4.34
N ILE A 461 -35.15 -2.12 -5.09
CA ILE A 461 -34.60 -3.46 -4.84
C ILE A 461 -33.08 -3.54 -5.13
N LEU A 462 -32.63 -3.05 -6.28
CA LEU A 462 -31.20 -3.00 -6.63
C LEU A 462 -30.39 -2.14 -5.64
N LYS A 463 -30.98 -1.04 -5.16
CA LYS A 463 -30.38 -0.21 -4.10
C LYS A 463 -30.20 -0.98 -2.80
N ILE A 464 -31.20 -1.77 -2.39
CA ILE A 464 -31.13 -2.60 -1.18
C ILE A 464 -30.06 -3.69 -1.34
N CYS A 465 -30.04 -4.44 -2.44
CA CYS A 465 -29.02 -5.46 -2.70
C CYS A 465 -27.60 -4.87 -2.70
N SER A 466 -27.42 -3.70 -3.31
CA SER A 466 -26.13 -2.98 -3.31
C SER A 466 -25.70 -2.58 -1.90
N ILE A 467 -26.63 -2.11 -1.06
CA ILE A 467 -26.35 -1.77 0.35
C ILE A 467 -25.95 -3.01 1.15
N ILE A 468 -26.64 -4.15 0.97
CA ILE A 468 -26.33 -5.41 1.66
C ILE A 468 -24.91 -5.89 1.30
N ILE A 469 -24.55 -5.90 0.02
CA ILE A 469 -23.20 -6.30 -0.44
C ILE A 469 -22.13 -5.35 0.09
N ILE A 470 -22.40 -4.04 0.13
CA ILE A 470 -21.47 -3.04 0.69
C ILE A 470 -21.29 -3.23 2.20
N LEU A 471 -22.36 -3.51 2.94
CA LEU A 471 -22.27 -3.81 4.38
C LEU A 471 -21.49 -5.11 4.62
N GLY A 472 -21.69 -6.15 3.79
CA GLY A 472 -20.91 -7.39 3.84
C GLY A 472 -19.42 -7.16 3.55
N PHE A 473 -19.08 -6.33 2.55
CA PHE A 473 -17.71 -5.95 2.22
C PHE A 473 -17.05 -5.13 3.35
N THR A 474 -17.74 -4.12 3.90
CA THR A 474 -17.23 -3.34 5.03
C THR A 474 -17.05 -4.22 6.28
N GLN A 475 -17.99 -5.13 6.56
CA GLN A 475 -17.88 -6.06 7.69
C GLN A 475 -16.72 -7.04 7.51
N TYR A 476 -16.52 -7.58 6.30
CA TYR A 476 -15.36 -8.44 6.00
C TYR A 476 -14.07 -7.69 6.30
N ASN A 477 -13.90 -6.48 5.76
CA ASN A 477 -12.69 -5.68 5.95
C ASN A 477 -12.42 -5.35 7.42
N LEU A 478 -13.45 -4.95 8.19
CA LEU A 478 -13.32 -4.69 9.62
C LEU A 478 -12.99 -5.96 10.44
N THR A 479 -13.55 -7.11 10.04
CA THR A 479 -13.29 -8.40 10.70
C THR A 479 -11.87 -8.88 10.42
N PHE A 480 -11.45 -8.83 9.15
CA PHE A 480 -10.11 -9.19 8.71
C PHE A 480 -9.06 -8.27 9.38
N ALA A 481 -9.29 -6.96 9.43
CA ALA A 481 -8.32 -6.00 9.97
C ALA A 481 -8.08 -6.17 11.49
N ASN A 482 -9.13 -6.40 12.28
CA ASN A 482 -8.96 -6.67 13.70
C ASN A 482 -8.42 -8.09 13.97
N ALA A 483 -8.87 -9.11 13.22
CA ALA A 483 -8.30 -10.46 13.33
C ALA A 483 -6.81 -10.50 12.95
N TYR A 484 -6.39 -9.72 11.94
CA TYR A 484 -5.00 -9.55 11.54
C TYR A 484 -4.14 -8.92 12.65
N GLY A 485 -4.62 -7.83 13.25
CA GLY A 485 -3.95 -7.23 14.40
C GLY A 485 -3.84 -8.19 15.59
N GLU A 486 -4.89 -8.94 15.88
CA GLU A 486 -4.89 -9.90 17.00
C GLU A 486 -3.88 -11.03 16.77
N VAL A 487 -3.83 -11.63 15.56
CA VAL A 487 -2.84 -12.69 15.29
C VAL A 487 -1.41 -12.15 15.20
N LEU A 488 -1.19 -10.88 14.82
CA LEU A 488 0.12 -10.24 14.97
C LEU A 488 0.53 -10.10 16.44
N ASN A 489 -0.39 -9.82 17.36
CA ASN A 489 -0.13 -9.75 18.79
C ASN A 489 0.30 -11.13 19.35
N ASP A 490 -0.49 -12.16 19.07
CA ASP A 490 -0.18 -13.56 19.42
C ASP A 490 1.15 -14.02 18.83
N HIS A 491 1.43 -13.65 17.57
CA HIS A 491 2.66 -14.02 16.89
C HIS A 491 3.88 -13.25 17.42
N ASN A 492 3.72 -12.00 17.88
CA ASN A 492 4.74 -11.24 18.61
C ASN A 492 5.16 -11.98 19.88
N ALA A 493 4.18 -12.38 20.70
CA ALA A 493 4.42 -13.13 21.93
C ALA A 493 5.08 -14.50 21.68
N TYR A 494 4.61 -15.24 20.68
CA TYR A 494 5.19 -16.51 20.26
C TYR A 494 6.64 -16.37 19.78
N GLN A 495 6.94 -15.40 18.91
CA GLN A 495 8.30 -15.18 18.43
C GLN A 495 9.24 -14.75 19.56
N ARG A 496 8.81 -13.86 20.45
CA ARG A 496 9.57 -13.51 21.68
C ARG A 496 9.92 -14.75 22.50
N PHE A 497 8.94 -15.62 22.78
CA PHE A 497 9.16 -16.88 23.49
C PHE A 497 10.19 -17.79 22.77
N ARG A 498 10.06 -17.97 21.45
CA ARG A 498 11.02 -18.77 20.65
C ARG A 498 12.43 -18.17 20.65
N PHE A 499 12.56 -16.84 20.64
CA PHE A 499 13.84 -16.14 20.78
C PHE A 499 14.43 -16.31 22.19
N THR A 500 13.66 -16.05 23.25
CA THR A 500 14.13 -16.19 24.65
C THR A 500 14.65 -17.60 24.94
N LEU A 501 14.00 -18.65 24.43
CA LEU A 501 14.50 -20.02 24.53
C LEU A 501 15.83 -20.21 23.78
N LEU A 502 15.94 -19.70 22.55
CA LEU A 502 17.21 -19.76 21.80
C LEU A 502 18.33 -19.03 22.55
N PHE A 503 18.08 -17.84 23.10
CA PHE A 503 19.11 -17.09 23.84
C PHE A 503 19.55 -17.76 25.13
N ASN A 504 18.62 -18.35 25.88
CA ASN A 504 18.96 -19.08 27.10
C ASN A 504 19.84 -20.31 26.81
N ASP A 505 19.72 -20.93 25.63
CA ASP A 505 20.58 -22.02 25.21
C ASP A 505 21.86 -21.55 24.50
N LEU A 506 21.81 -20.51 23.68
CA LEU A 506 22.96 -19.96 22.96
C LEU A 506 23.94 -19.22 23.89
N GLY A 507 23.42 -18.51 24.90
CA GLY A 507 24.20 -17.76 25.88
C GLY A 507 25.15 -18.62 26.73
N LYS A 508 24.94 -19.94 26.76
CA LYS A 508 25.86 -20.93 27.36
C LYS A 508 27.16 -21.09 26.58
N PHE A 509 27.21 -20.57 25.36
CA PHE A 509 28.33 -20.66 24.41
C PHE A 509 28.83 -19.30 23.92
N LEU A 510 28.26 -18.20 24.42
CA LEU A 510 28.78 -16.85 24.24
C LEU A 510 29.88 -16.59 25.28
N ASP A 511 31.03 -16.08 24.84
CA ASP A 511 32.12 -15.68 25.73
C ASP A 511 32.11 -14.17 26.00
N ASN A 512 32.57 -13.78 27.19
CA ASN A 512 32.64 -12.39 27.63
C ASN A 512 33.53 -11.53 26.72
N SER A 513 34.47 -12.10 25.96
CA SER A 513 35.25 -11.34 24.96
C SER A 513 34.39 -10.72 23.85
N GLN A 514 33.19 -11.24 23.59
CA GLN A 514 32.28 -10.66 22.60
C GLN A 514 31.52 -9.42 23.12
N LEU A 515 31.44 -9.23 24.44
CA LEU A 515 30.80 -8.05 25.05
C LEU A 515 31.64 -6.78 24.88
N ASN A 516 32.96 -6.91 24.73
CA ASN A 516 33.90 -5.78 24.80
C ASN A 516 34.43 -5.30 23.43
N ASP A 517 34.55 -6.20 22.44
CA ASP A 517 35.34 -5.95 21.22
C ASP A 517 34.52 -5.65 19.94
N PHE A 518 33.19 -5.50 20.04
CA PHE A 518 32.28 -5.50 18.87
C PHE A 518 32.44 -6.73 17.94
N LYS A 519 32.94 -7.85 18.47
CA LYS A 519 33.15 -9.10 17.72
C LYS A 519 31.82 -9.81 17.49
N TYR A 520 31.42 -9.92 16.23
CA TYR A 520 30.22 -10.65 15.85
C TYR A 520 30.35 -12.15 16.15
N PHE A 521 29.22 -12.75 16.53
CA PHE A 521 29.04 -14.18 16.69
C PHE A 521 28.65 -14.79 15.34
N ASN A 522 29.49 -15.67 14.79
CA ASN A 522 29.21 -16.35 13.52
C ASN A 522 28.09 -17.37 13.73
N ILE A 523 26.89 -17.04 13.29
CA ILE A 523 25.72 -17.90 13.38
C ILE A 523 25.04 -18.02 12.02
N ARG A 524 24.77 -19.24 11.61
CA ARG A 524 23.86 -19.58 10.52
C ARG A 524 22.53 -19.99 11.12
N ILE A 525 21.43 -19.35 10.71
CA ILE A 525 20.08 -19.75 11.08
C ILE A 525 19.46 -20.53 9.91
N SER A 526 18.84 -21.65 10.24
CA SER A 526 18.29 -22.63 9.30
C SER A 526 16.91 -23.12 9.76
N GLY A 527 16.12 -23.63 8.81
CA GLY A 527 14.73 -23.99 9.08
C GLY A 527 13.84 -22.77 9.32
N ASN A 528 12.72 -22.99 10.01
CA ASN A 528 11.71 -21.97 10.32
C ASN A 528 11.08 -22.29 11.67
N ALA A 529 10.81 -21.29 12.52
CA ALA A 529 10.08 -21.49 13.77
C ALA A 529 8.59 -21.85 13.55
N GLY A 530 8.05 -21.51 12.37
CA GLY A 530 6.66 -21.74 12.00
C GLY A 530 5.70 -20.70 12.59
N ASP A 531 4.42 -20.85 12.24
CA ASP A 531 3.34 -20.01 12.76
C ASP A 531 3.04 -20.27 14.24
N SER A 532 2.41 -19.27 14.90
CA SER A 532 1.67 -19.52 16.14
C SER A 532 0.33 -20.21 15.83
N SER A 533 -0.24 -20.94 16.79
CA SER A 533 -1.49 -21.71 16.60
C SER A 533 -2.64 -20.87 16.04
N SER A 534 -2.78 -19.62 16.48
CA SER A 534 -3.80 -18.67 16.05
C SER A 534 -3.61 -18.24 14.59
N VAL A 535 -2.36 -18.00 14.18
CA VAL A 535 -2.00 -17.69 12.78
C VAL A 535 -2.26 -18.89 11.88
N ALA A 536 -1.80 -20.09 12.27
CA ALA A 536 -1.99 -21.32 11.52
C ALA A 536 -3.48 -21.63 11.29
N LEU A 537 -4.31 -21.46 12.34
CA LEU A 537 -5.77 -21.59 12.25
C LEU A 537 -6.38 -20.53 11.32
N LEU A 538 -5.90 -19.28 11.35
CA LEU A 538 -6.48 -18.20 10.54
C LEU A 538 -6.14 -18.33 9.06
N LYS A 539 -4.97 -18.90 8.70
CA LYS A 539 -4.60 -19.22 7.31
C LYS A 539 -5.59 -20.18 6.63
N GLU A 540 -6.20 -21.12 7.37
CA GLU A 540 -7.25 -22.01 6.82
C GLU A 540 -8.44 -21.24 6.22
N HIS A 541 -8.75 -20.04 6.73
CA HIS A 541 -9.90 -19.24 6.30
C HIS A 541 -9.54 -17.97 5.53
N TYR A 542 -8.35 -17.41 5.79
CA TYR A 542 -7.83 -16.20 5.16
C TYR A 542 -6.39 -16.47 4.65
N PRO A 543 -6.22 -17.04 3.43
CA PRO A 543 -4.91 -17.44 2.92
C PRO A 543 -3.87 -16.33 2.90
N LEU A 544 -4.28 -15.09 2.59
CA LEU A 544 -3.45 -13.88 2.65
C LEU A 544 -2.70 -13.68 3.99
N MET A 545 -3.15 -14.27 5.10
CA MET A 545 -2.42 -14.25 6.38
C MET A 545 -1.03 -14.91 6.28
N GLU A 546 -0.81 -15.84 5.34
CA GLU A 546 0.51 -16.41 5.02
C GLU A 546 1.52 -15.36 4.54
N ARG A 547 1.03 -14.25 3.99
CA ARG A 547 1.84 -13.22 3.34
C ARG A 547 1.78 -11.87 4.06
N LEU A 548 0.90 -11.74 5.06
CA LEU A 548 0.78 -10.60 5.96
C LEU A 548 1.38 -10.85 7.36
N VAL A 549 1.59 -12.09 7.79
CA VAL A 549 2.20 -12.38 9.10
C VAL A 549 3.64 -12.87 8.92
N PRO A 550 4.65 -12.00 9.10
CA PRO A 550 6.05 -12.38 8.89
C PRO A 550 6.60 -13.18 10.08
N VAL A 551 7.03 -14.41 9.80
CA VAL A 551 7.88 -15.19 10.71
C VAL A 551 9.33 -14.70 10.54
N VAL A 552 9.86 -14.01 11.53
CA VAL A 552 11.22 -13.43 11.57
C VAL A 552 12.28 -14.47 11.93
N GLN A 553 11.87 -15.71 12.19
CA GLN A 553 12.73 -16.78 12.73
C GLN A 553 13.01 -17.84 11.67
N ASN A 554 13.81 -17.47 10.67
CA ASN A 554 14.18 -18.29 9.53
C ASN A 554 15.63 -17.95 9.09
N SER A 555 16.01 -18.18 7.83
CA SER A 555 17.35 -17.86 7.30
C SER A 555 17.50 -16.43 6.73
N TRP A 556 16.48 -15.57 6.86
CA TRP A 556 16.47 -14.22 6.28
C TRP A 556 17.23 -13.22 7.16
N SER A 557 17.72 -12.11 6.57
CA SER A 557 18.57 -11.09 7.23
C SER A 557 17.97 -10.55 8.54
N TRP A 558 16.66 -10.26 8.55
CA TRP A 558 15.98 -9.75 9.75
C TRP A 558 15.99 -10.72 10.94
N SER A 559 16.28 -12.00 10.73
CA SER A 559 16.49 -12.96 11.82
C SER A 559 17.70 -12.54 12.66
N TYR A 560 18.80 -12.17 12.01
CA TYR A 560 20.03 -11.68 12.65
C TYR A 560 19.82 -10.26 13.22
N THR A 561 19.11 -9.39 12.49
CA THR A 561 18.71 -8.07 13.00
C THR A 561 17.81 -8.16 14.24
N ALA A 562 16.92 -9.15 14.32
CA ALA A 562 16.13 -9.40 15.51
C ALA A 562 16.98 -9.94 16.68
N LEU A 563 18.11 -10.63 16.42
CA LEU A 563 19.00 -11.04 17.50
C LEU A 563 19.66 -9.85 18.22
N LEU A 564 19.97 -8.79 17.47
CA LEU A 564 20.52 -7.53 18.00
C LEU A 564 19.58 -6.83 18.99
N GLN A 565 18.25 -7.01 18.89
CA GLN A 565 17.27 -6.48 19.86
C GLN A 565 17.44 -7.06 21.27
N TYR A 566 18.11 -8.20 21.40
CA TYR A 566 18.42 -8.87 22.67
C TYR A 566 19.91 -8.78 23.03
N GLY A 567 20.67 -7.88 22.37
CA GLY A 567 22.08 -7.61 22.63
C GLY A 567 23.08 -8.59 21.98
N VAL A 568 22.62 -9.55 21.17
CA VAL A 568 23.51 -10.51 20.51
C VAL A 568 23.88 -10.01 19.11
N TYR A 569 25.13 -9.57 18.97
CA TYR A 569 25.73 -9.15 17.70
C TYR A 569 26.04 -10.36 16.82
N ALA A 570 25.02 -10.82 16.11
CA ALA A 570 25.05 -12.00 15.25
C ALA A 570 25.18 -11.64 13.76
N LEU A 571 25.97 -12.42 13.01
CA LEU A 571 26.03 -12.34 11.54
C LEU A 571 26.18 -13.74 10.93
N GLU A 572 25.57 -13.94 9.75
CA GLU A 572 25.88 -15.07 8.89
C GLU A 572 27.16 -14.78 8.09
N ASP A 573 28.16 -15.61 8.28
CA ASP A 573 29.44 -15.48 7.60
C ASP A 573 29.58 -16.50 6.46
N ARG A 574 30.05 -16.04 5.30
CA ARG A 574 30.17 -16.87 4.08
C ARG A 574 31.06 -18.10 4.26
N ASP A 575 32.12 -18.01 5.06
CA ASP A 575 32.97 -19.17 5.37
C ASP A 575 32.15 -20.23 6.13
N CYS A 576 31.30 -19.81 7.08
CA CYS A 576 30.43 -20.74 7.81
C CYS A 576 29.35 -21.37 6.90
N VAL A 577 28.87 -20.68 5.86
CA VAL A 577 27.93 -21.24 4.89
C VAL A 577 28.61 -22.28 3.98
N VAL A 578 29.80 -21.97 3.46
CA VAL A 578 30.53 -22.82 2.50
C VAL A 578 31.07 -24.09 3.18
N TYR A 579 31.68 -23.97 4.37
CA TYR A 579 32.37 -25.09 5.01
C TYR A 579 31.45 -26.01 5.83
N GLU A 580 30.17 -25.68 6.07
CA GLU A 580 29.26 -26.54 6.84
C GLU A 580 29.10 -27.93 6.19
N ASN A 581 28.87 -28.00 4.88
CA ASN A 581 28.67 -29.28 4.18
C ASN A 581 29.92 -30.18 4.30
N SER A 582 31.11 -29.59 4.16
CA SER A 582 32.39 -30.27 4.33
C SER A 582 32.61 -30.71 5.78
N ALA A 583 32.28 -29.89 6.77
CA ALA A 583 32.35 -30.23 8.19
C ALA A 583 31.36 -31.36 8.54
N ARG A 584 30.15 -31.35 7.97
CA ARG A 584 29.12 -32.37 8.16
C ARG A 584 29.54 -33.71 7.54
N ALA A 585 30.10 -33.70 6.34
CA ALA A 585 30.67 -34.89 5.69
C ALA A 585 31.89 -35.45 6.44
N ALA A 586 32.71 -34.59 7.05
CA ALA A 586 33.88 -34.98 7.85
C ALA A 586 33.57 -35.33 9.32
N ASN A 587 32.30 -35.36 9.73
CA ASN A 587 31.86 -35.51 11.13
C ASN A 587 32.52 -34.52 12.12
N LYS A 588 32.91 -33.33 11.64
CA LYS A 588 33.46 -32.21 12.45
C LYS A 588 32.39 -31.33 13.11
N ILE A 589 31.11 -31.70 13.01
CA ILE A 589 30.00 -30.96 13.62
C ILE A 589 29.65 -31.56 14.99
N GLU A 590 29.80 -30.73 16.01
CA GLU A 590 29.46 -30.99 17.41
C GLU A 590 28.01 -30.59 17.70
N LEU A 591 27.25 -31.46 18.38
CA LEU A 591 25.89 -31.17 18.80
C LEU A 591 25.89 -30.53 20.20
N LEU A 592 25.58 -29.24 20.29
CA LEU A 592 25.56 -28.50 21.56
C LEU A 592 24.20 -28.50 22.26
N SER A 593 23.10 -28.44 21.49
CA SER A 593 21.74 -28.52 22.03
C SER A 593 20.77 -29.11 21.01
N ASN A 594 19.76 -29.83 21.50
CA ASN A 594 18.71 -30.44 20.68
C ASN A 594 17.37 -30.43 21.42
N THR A 595 16.84 -29.23 21.69
CA THR A 595 15.56 -29.06 22.41
C THR A 595 14.36 -29.44 21.54
N TYR A 596 13.16 -29.43 22.11
CA TYR A 596 11.92 -29.57 21.34
C TYR A 596 11.73 -28.45 20.30
N PHE A 597 12.30 -27.26 20.53
CA PHE A 597 12.04 -26.05 19.73
C PHE A 597 13.13 -25.74 18.70
N HIS A 598 14.37 -26.11 18.97
CA HIS A 598 15.50 -25.80 18.08
C HIS A 598 16.63 -26.82 18.26
N LYS A 599 17.66 -26.72 17.41
CA LYS A 599 18.91 -27.46 17.49
C LYS A 599 20.06 -26.45 17.38
N ILE A 600 21.11 -26.60 18.19
CA ILE A 600 22.35 -25.82 18.09
C ILE A 600 23.50 -26.79 17.82
N GLU A 601 24.17 -26.59 16.70
CA GLU A 601 25.40 -27.28 16.30
C GLU A 601 26.57 -26.29 16.27
N ARG A 602 27.78 -26.78 16.49
CA ARG A 602 29.03 -26.02 16.39
C ARG A 602 30.02 -26.76 15.49
N PHE A 603 30.79 -26.02 14.72
CA PHE A 603 32.01 -26.53 14.10
C PHE A 603 33.08 -25.44 14.08
N LYS A 604 34.31 -25.83 13.76
CA LYS A 604 35.42 -24.90 13.56
C LYS A 604 35.96 -24.99 12.15
N ILE A 605 36.40 -23.86 11.62
CA ILE A 605 37.16 -23.78 10.37
C ILE A 605 38.64 -23.66 10.75
N ASP A 606 39.40 -24.66 10.35
CA ASP A 606 40.85 -24.73 10.54
C ASP A 606 41.57 -23.65 9.71
N ARG A 607 42.82 -23.32 10.06
CA ARG A 607 43.56 -22.22 9.42
C ARG A 607 43.94 -22.54 7.97
N GLU A 608 43.23 -21.97 7.01
CA GLU A 608 43.72 -21.89 5.62
C GLU A 608 44.65 -20.69 5.41
N PHE A 609 45.82 -20.95 4.80
CA PHE A 609 46.68 -19.90 4.26
C PHE A 609 46.08 -19.36 2.95
N LYS A 610 45.58 -18.12 2.96
CA LYS A 610 45.27 -17.34 1.76
C LYS A 610 45.93 -15.97 1.87
N ASN A 611 46.63 -15.56 0.79
CA ASN A 611 47.26 -14.25 0.64
C ASN A 611 48.26 -13.82 1.75
N GLY A 612 48.90 -14.79 2.42
CA GLY A 612 50.01 -14.53 3.35
C GLY A 612 49.62 -14.13 4.78
N GLU A 613 48.35 -13.82 5.04
CA GLU A 613 47.85 -13.52 6.40
C GLU A 613 47.31 -14.78 7.08
N MET A 614 47.69 -15.01 8.35
CA MET A 614 47.05 -16.02 9.18
C MET A 614 45.70 -15.52 9.67
N ARG A 615 44.60 -16.01 9.09
CA ARG A 615 43.28 -15.95 9.75
C ARG A 615 43.29 -16.83 11.00
N ASN A 616 42.70 -16.31 12.07
CA ASN A 616 42.50 -17.05 13.32
C ASN A 616 41.48 -18.18 13.14
N GLU A 617 41.58 -19.20 14.00
CA GLU A 617 40.65 -20.32 14.10
C GLU A 617 39.21 -19.81 14.31
N LYS A 618 38.31 -20.13 13.37
CA LYS A 618 36.97 -19.54 13.30
C LYS A 618 35.93 -20.53 13.80
N THR A 619 35.23 -20.19 14.88
CA THR A 619 34.09 -21.00 15.36
C THR A 619 32.80 -20.54 14.67
N CYS A 620 32.06 -21.48 14.12
CA CYS A 620 30.77 -21.30 13.46
C CYS A 620 29.68 -22.05 14.22
N TYR A 621 28.53 -21.42 14.40
CA TYR A 621 27.35 -22.03 15.01
C TYR A 621 26.23 -22.17 13.99
N VAL A 622 25.54 -23.31 13.99
CA VAL A 622 24.35 -23.54 13.15
C VAL A 622 23.16 -23.75 14.07
N THR A 623 22.19 -22.83 14.00
CA THR A 623 20.92 -22.94 14.70
C THR A 623 19.86 -23.41 13.71
N THR A 624 19.17 -24.52 14.01
CA THR A 624 18.03 -24.98 13.23
C THR A 624 16.74 -24.83 14.03
N TYR A 625 15.85 -23.95 13.59
CA TYR A 625 14.50 -23.86 14.15
C TYR A 625 13.65 -25.04 13.68
N LYS A 626 12.84 -25.58 14.59
CA LYS A 626 11.86 -26.65 14.31
C LYS A 626 10.48 -26.04 14.15
N ASP A 627 9.83 -26.31 13.02
CA ASP A 627 8.45 -25.89 12.79
C ASP A 627 7.48 -26.73 13.65
N LEU A 628 6.50 -26.06 14.26
CA LEU A 628 5.49 -26.66 15.13
C LEU A 628 4.05 -26.34 14.67
N SER A 629 3.87 -25.55 13.61
CA SER A 629 2.60 -24.98 13.12
C SER A 629 1.50 -26.01 12.83
N LEU A 630 1.88 -27.17 12.30
CA LEU A 630 0.94 -28.24 11.92
C LEU A 630 0.42 -29.05 13.13
N ARG A 631 1.11 -29.04 14.29
CA ARG A 631 0.73 -29.90 15.43
C ARG A 631 -0.64 -29.56 16.03
N PRO A 632 -1.02 -28.28 16.25
CA PRO A 632 -2.36 -27.92 16.71
C PRO A 632 -3.46 -28.34 15.72
N ILE A 633 -3.21 -28.23 14.41
CA ILE A 633 -4.16 -28.61 13.36
C ILE A 633 -4.41 -30.12 13.39
N LEU A 634 -3.34 -30.93 13.38
CA LEU A 634 -3.42 -32.39 13.48
C LEU A 634 -4.13 -32.84 14.76
N PHE A 635 -3.93 -32.14 15.89
CA PHE A 635 -4.65 -32.44 17.14
C PHE A 635 -6.15 -32.10 17.03
N LYS A 636 -6.49 -30.93 16.46
CA LYS A 636 -7.86 -30.48 16.19
C LYS A 636 -8.61 -31.47 15.28
N GLU A 637 -7.99 -31.97 14.22
CA GLU A 637 -8.61 -32.97 13.33
C GLU A 637 -8.88 -34.29 14.05
N ASN A 638 -7.91 -34.81 14.80
CA ASN A 638 -8.08 -36.03 15.60
C ASN A 638 -9.19 -35.86 16.65
N TYR A 639 -9.22 -34.73 17.37
CA TYR A 639 -10.26 -34.41 18.34
C TYR A 639 -11.65 -34.32 17.70
N LEU A 640 -11.78 -33.68 16.52
CA LEU A 640 -13.03 -33.60 15.78
C LEU A 640 -13.47 -34.98 15.24
N ALA A 641 -12.53 -35.83 14.79
CA ALA A 641 -12.83 -37.19 14.37
C ALA A 641 -13.34 -38.06 15.52
N ILE A 642 -12.71 -37.98 16.69
CA ILE A 642 -13.16 -38.62 17.94
C ILE A 642 -14.55 -38.11 18.33
N THR A 643 -14.75 -36.79 18.32
CA THR A 643 -16.04 -36.17 18.68
C THR A 643 -17.16 -36.57 17.72
N ARG A 644 -16.88 -36.68 16.41
CA ARG A 644 -17.81 -37.22 15.40
C ARG A 644 -18.15 -38.68 15.68
N LYS A 645 -17.16 -39.54 15.95
CA LYS A 645 -17.40 -40.94 16.34
C LYS A 645 -18.27 -41.05 17.60
N ILE A 646 -17.99 -40.25 18.64
CA ILE A 646 -18.80 -40.21 19.87
C ILE A 646 -20.23 -39.76 19.60
N ARG A 647 -20.46 -38.77 18.73
CA ARG A 647 -21.82 -38.37 18.33
C ARG A 647 -22.56 -39.46 17.57
N ILE A 648 -21.89 -40.17 16.66
CA ILE A 648 -22.48 -41.29 15.91
C ILE A 648 -22.83 -42.45 16.86
N ILE A 649 -21.93 -42.81 17.78
CA ILE A 649 -22.17 -43.83 18.81
C ILE A 649 -23.35 -43.42 19.71
N LYS A 650 -23.42 -42.16 20.16
CA LYS A 650 -24.57 -41.68 20.95
C LYS A 650 -25.89 -41.69 20.17
N ALA A 651 -25.87 -41.44 18.86
CA ALA A 651 -27.07 -41.57 18.03
C ALA A 651 -27.50 -43.04 17.88
N LEU A 652 -26.55 -43.97 17.69
CA LEU A 652 -26.78 -45.42 17.60
C LEU A 652 -27.16 -46.09 18.94
N VAL A 653 -27.13 -45.36 20.06
CA VAL A 653 -27.57 -45.81 21.40
C VAL A 653 -28.91 -45.15 21.80
N VAL A 654 -29.44 -44.27 20.96
CA VAL A 654 -30.76 -43.61 21.10
C VAL A 654 -31.79 -44.14 20.07
N ILE A 655 -31.33 -45.00 19.15
CA ILE A 655 -32.11 -45.81 18.20
C ILE A 655 -32.18 -47.24 18.75
#